data_AF-A0A8C3BEQ1-F1
#
_entry.id   AF-A0A8C3BEQ1-F1
#
_cell.length_a   1.000
_cell.length_b   1.000
_cell.length_c   1.000
_cell.angle_alpha   90.00
_cell.angle_beta   90.00
_cell.angle_gamma   90.00
#
_symmetry.space_group_name_H-M   'P 1'
#
loop_
_entity.id
_entity.type
_entity.pdbx_description
1 polymer ?
#
loop_
_entity_poly.entity_id
_entity_poly.type
_entity_poly.pdbx_seq_one_letter_code
_entity_poly.pdbx_strand_id
1 'polypeptide(L)'
;MENFILYEEIGRGNKTVVYKGRRKGTINFVAILCTDKSKRAEITNWVRLTHEIRHKNIVTFHEWYETSNHLWLVVELCTGGSLESLIAQDEHLPEDVVREFGVDLITGLHHIHNLGIIFCELTPGKILLEGRGSLKFSNFCLAKADGENLEELFDLISSEEPGGDVSEGTPQRCVKDRFRGNPVYMAPEAIKGEDFSKSSDLWSLGCLLYEMFSGCKPPFFSDNSSELIEKILYEDPLPPRPEGNNLLLLNIMTSRSLSVENPAELRPKNVVDGELNESIFLLSLFFSPSIQILYYSDKNRCSSQQDMESTLKELIYTESDLIVTPIIDNPKIMKQVPVRFDLKTLSIPAYSAEKLSSMKDVDWNDFLQQASSLLDSTEKNTGAARSKLNLLYYLCTVAVHKEVATRRLFCGIFEVVFLHLQKMYFVYRRAKVARVIALLALHTSELRENVPVSEVTFHLFFLTQLISLSLLITEEKKVHPREWLVVPSAAYTVLMRCLREGEDRVVNHLAAKIIENVCTTLSCYAQGFITGEIGPVLWYLFTHSTVDSLKITAISALCRITRCSPNAFQSVIEKVGLTAVLNSLATGICKIQQYMLTMFSAMLSCGIHLQRLIQEKEFVTTITRLLESPSTFIRAKAFLVLLQVLINNREMLLLSCQARLVMYIERDSRKTTPGKEQQSGNEYLSKCLDLLIYHIVRELPGILGDILNALTNVSGRKHPSTLQAKQLKMCLPMMPVVLHLVTSQVFRHRIVTEEFLFNCGTLLNFIRSIDSGETNLDGAIGPAASEELIKTTLSTFEAVTQHPVLLTSHRTTVEDCVLPPLVSLVHGQNVEWRLFSLRLLSETTSLLLSHEVMAEEKGESLDSNSKLLSLIRDSLLPQYEYILMAPDPVPVYALKLLVALTEHSPASVSLVEENHLFPAIFQVILEHQDNILGNTMQTAVALLNNVVANKSTNMMLLFTEGLASHICNLLIETVSLYLEVDDKSSTKTANALLLSLLDILHCMLMYTANIVRQTLQAQKTGSGGDTQAAEDLLLINKPLTDLISLLIQLLPSEDIEIFENASQCLSLLVQLYGGNSQDSMSPENMDSFAEVLKSKKDTRQLKLLLRIIKRLGLLLGNHTWASLLMLLTCRSFSSVKLCHGGMTVALFFSSSLDRKPSVSVKFF
;
A
#
# COMPACT_ATOMS: atom_id res chain seq x y z
N MET A 1 -15.69 14.36 -29.76
CA MET A 1 -16.69 13.30 -30.06
C MET A 1 -16.20 12.17 -30.98
N GLU A 2 -15.22 12.38 -31.87
CA GLU A 2 -14.74 11.35 -32.81
C GLU A 2 -14.18 10.07 -32.15
N ASN A 3 -13.75 10.17 -30.89
CA ASN A 3 -13.21 9.07 -30.09
C ASN A 3 -14.28 8.13 -29.51
N PHE A 4 -15.57 8.39 -29.74
CA PHE A 4 -16.66 7.61 -29.16
C PHE A 4 -17.55 6.99 -30.24
N ILE A 5 -18.12 5.84 -29.91
CA ILE A 5 -19.20 5.20 -30.66
C ILE A 5 -20.47 5.40 -29.85
N LEU A 6 -21.49 6.01 -30.46
CA LEU A 6 -22.80 6.15 -29.86
C LEU A 6 -23.66 4.92 -30.21
N TYR A 7 -24.45 4.47 -29.24
CA TYR A 7 -25.40 3.38 -29.36
C TYR A 7 -26.83 3.92 -29.14
N GLU A 8 -27.66 3.18 -28.40
CA GLU A 8 -29.04 3.55 -28.11
C GLU A 8 -29.18 4.78 -27.20
N GLU A 9 -30.30 5.48 -27.33
CA GLU A 9 -30.77 6.47 -26.36
C GLU A 9 -31.21 5.73 -25.09
N ILE A 10 -30.71 6.16 -23.94
CA ILE A 10 -30.99 5.59 -22.62
C ILE A 10 -31.76 6.55 -21.71
N GLY A 11 -31.89 7.82 -22.10
CA GLY A 11 -32.65 8.80 -21.35
C GLY A 11 -32.85 10.10 -22.11
N ARG A 12 -33.90 10.84 -21.76
CA ARG A 12 -34.24 12.13 -22.38
C ARG A 12 -34.69 13.11 -21.33
N GLY A 13 -34.17 14.33 -21.41
CA GLY A 13 -34.59 15.47 -20.61
C GLY A 13 -34.91 16.67 -21.49
N ASN A 14 -35.30 17.78 -20.86
CA ASN A 14 -35.57 19.04 -21.55
C ASN A 14 -34.32 19.48 -22.33
N LYS A 15 -34.36 19.54 -23.67
CA LYS A 15 -33.22 19.86 -24.55
C LYS A 15 -31.94 19.01 -24.31
N THR A 16 -32.08 17.81 -23.77
CA THR A 16 -30.94 16.91 -23.48
C THR A 16 -31.32 15.48 -23.86
N VAL A 17 -30.45 14.79 -24.59
CA VAL A 17 -30.60 13.36 -24.92
C VAL A 17 -29.37 12.61 -24.42
N VAL A 18 -29.57 11.50 -23.73
CA VAL A 18 -28.49 10.68 -23.15
C VAL A 18 -28.36 9.39 -23.96
N TYR A 19 -27.17 9.16 -24.49
CA TYR A 19 -26.84 7.96 -25.26
C TYR A 19 -25.92 7.05 -24.47
N LYS A 20 -26.08 5.74 -24.65
CA LYS A 20 -25.01 4.81 -24.32
C LYS A 20 -23.88 4.98 -25.34
N GLY A 21 -22.66 5.07 -24.85
CA GLY A 21 -21.47 5.24 -25.66
C GLY A 21 -20.38 4.23 -25.31
N ARG A 22 -19.38 4.09 -26.19
CA ARG A 22 -18.14 3.36 -25.92
C ARG A 22 -16.95 4.13 -26.47
N ARG A 23 -15.87 4.24 -25.69
CA ARG A 23 -14.62 4.84 -26.17
C ARG A 23 -13.94 3.91 -27.18
N LYS A 24 -13.66 4.41 -28.38
CA LYS A 24 -12.99 3.67 -29.46
C LYS A 24 -11.64 3.13 -28.96
N GLY A 25 -11.30 1.92 -29.39
CA GLY A 25 -10.09 1.22 -28.95
C GLY A 25 -10.17 0.58 -27.55
N THR A 26 -11.28 0.75 -26.82
CA THR A 26 -11.47 0.17 -25.47
C THR A 26 -12.81 -0.54 -25.33
N ILE A 27 -12.99 -1.32 -24.26
CA ILE A 27 -14.29 -1.92 -23.88
C ILE A 27 -15.07 -1.05 -22.88
N ASN A 28 -14.64 0.20 -22.66
CA ASN A 28 -15.20 1.07 -21.64
C ASN A 28 -16.48 1.73 -22.17
N PHE A 29 -17.61 1.35 -21.59
CA PHE A 29 -18.91 1.97 -21.86
C PHE A 29 -19.11 3.21 -20.98
N VAL A 30 -19.78 4.21 -21.54
CA VAL A 30 -20.00 5.53 -20.94
C VAL A 30 -21.42 5.99 -21.24
N ALA A 31 -21.94 6.92 -20.45
CA ALA A 31 -23.13 7.70 -20.80
C ALA A 31 -22.69 9.02 -21.43
N ILE A 32 -23.26 9.36 -22.58
CA ILE A 32 -22.95 10.55 -23.36
C ILE A 32 -24.18 11.43 -23.41
N LEU A 33 -24.18 12.51 -22.64
CA LEU A 33 -25.23 13.52 -22.63
C LEU A 33 -24.98 14.48 -23.78
N CYS A 34 -25.99 14.65 -24.62
CA CYS A 34 -26.01 15.54 -25.77
C CYS A 34 -27.03 16.65 -25.48
N THR A 35 -26.55 17.89 -25.33
CA THR A 35 -27.32 19.01 -24.80
C THR A 35 -27.24 20.21 -25.75
N ASP A 36 -28.33 20.97 -25.84
CA ASP A 36 -28.35 22.26 -26.54
C ASP A 36 -27.36 23.27 -25.93
N LYS A 37 -26.72 24.10 -26.74
CA LYS A 37 -25.76 25.12 -26.26
C LYS A 37 -26.39 26.13 -25.29
N SER A 38 -27.71 26.32 -25.33
CA SER A 38 -28.43 27.18 -24.38
C SER A 38 -28.26 26.76 -22.91
N LYS A 39 -27.73 25.55 -22.66
CA LYS A 39 -27.47 24.99 -21.32
C LYS A 39 -25.99 25.06 -20.88
N ARG A 40 -25.18 25.90 -21.54
CA ARG A 40 -23.74 26.00 -21.22
C ARG A 40 -23.48 26.25 -19.74
N ALA A 41 -24.17 27.21 -19.13
CA ALA A 41 -24.00 27.55 -17.72
C ALA A 41 -24.17 26.33 -16.80
N GLU A 42 -25.21 25.54 -17.03
CA GLU A 42 -25.54 24.34 -16.24
C GLU A 42 -24.49 23.23 -16.42
N ILE A 43 -24.05 22.98 -17.66
CA ILE A 43 -23.03 21.96 -17.96
C ILE A 43 -21.65 22.37 -17.42
N THR A 44 -21.26 23.64 -17.60
CA THR A 44 -20.02 24.17 -17.03
C THR A 44 -20.03 24.07 -15.51
N ASN A 45 -21.16 24.37 -14.88
CA ASN A 45 -21.32 24.22 -13.43
C ASN A 45 -21.17 22.76 -12.97
N TRP A 46 -21.77 21.81 -13.69
CA TRP A 46 -21.58 20.39 -13.37
C TRP A 46 -20.10 20.00 -13.53
N VAL A 47 -19.46 20.33 -14.65
CA VAL A 47 -18.07 19.95 -14.91
C VAL A 47 -17.12 20.54 -13.85
N ARG A 48 -17.22 21.84 -13.54
CA ARG A 48 -16.32 22.48 -12.55
C ARG A 48 -16.41 21.79 -11.19
N LEU A 49 -17.62 21.41 -10.76
CA LEU A 49 -17.84 20.81 -9.43
C LEU A 49 -17.39 19.35 -9.35
N THR A 50 -17.44 18.61 -10.46
CA THR A 50 -17.30 17.14 -10.43
C THR A 50 -16.06 16.58 -11.13
N HIS A 51 -15.29 17.39 -11.86
CA HIS A 51 -14.19 16.88 -12.70
C HIS A 51 -13.13 16.08 -11.92
N GLU A 52 -12.81 16.49 -10.68
CA GLU A 52 -11.86 15.80 -9.78
C GLU A 52 -12.52 14.82 -8.81
N ILE A 53 -13.86 14.81 -8.72
CA ILE A 53 -14.57 13.96 -7.76
C ILE A 53 -14.51 12.51 -8.25
N ARG A 54 -14.04 11.62 -7.36
CA ARG A 54 -14.03 10.16 -7.55
C ARG A 54 -14.60 9.53 -6.30
N HIS A 55 -15.82 9.02 -6.39
CA HIS A 55 -16.53 8.46 -5.25
C HIS A 55 -17.57 7.45 -5.72
N LYS A 56 -17.71 6.32 -5.01
CA LYS A 56 -18.58 5.21 -5.46
C LYS A 56 -20.06 5.59 -5.60
N ASN A 57 -20.55 6.54 -4.81
CA ASN A 57 -21.93 7.03 -4.85
C ASN A 57 -22.07 8.35 -5.62
N ILE A 58 -21.11 8.75 -6.47
CA ILE A 58 -21.22 9.93 -7.33
C ILE A 58 -20.84 9.53 -8.75
N VAL A 59 -21.64 9.91 -9.75
CA VAL A 59 -21.37 9.60 -11.16
C VAL A 59 -20.04 10.23 -11.58
N THR A 60 -19.12 9.39 -12.09
CA THR A 60 -17.78 9.85 -12.47
C THR A 60 -17.81 10.68 -13.76
N PHE A 61 -17.21 11.86 -13.71
CA PHE A 61 -16.92 12.67 -14.90
C PHE A 61 -15.74 12.08 -15.69
N HIS A 62 -15.86 12.01 -17.01
CA HIS A 62 -14.76 11.63 -17.90
C HIS A 62 -14.24 12.80 -18.72
N GLU A 63 -15.07 13.30 -19.63
CA GLU A 63 -14.67 14.32 -20.61
C GLU A 63 -15.90 15.15 -21.01
N TRP A 64 -15.70 16.35 -21.52
CA TRP A 64 -16.76 17.11 -22.19
C TRP A 64 -16.23 17.72 -23.49
N TYR A 65 -17.12 17.95 -24.44
CA TYR A 65 -16.81 18.47 -25.75
C TYR A 65 -17.86 19.46 -26.20
N GLU A 66 -17.46 20.39 -27.05
CA GLU A 66 -18.36 21.25 -27.78
C GLU A 66 -18.28 20.92 -29.28
N THR A 67 -19.43 20.92 -29.95
CA THR A 67 -19.54 20.80 -31.40
C THR A 67 -20.24 22.03 -31.98
N SER A 68 -20.45 22.09 -33.29
CA SER A 68 -21.11 23.24 -33.94
C SER A 68 -22.44 23.59 -33.28
N ASN A 69 -23.26 22.59 -32.94
CA ASN A 69 -24.63 22.82 -32.47
C ASN A 69 -24.89 22.36 -31.03
N HIS A 70 -24.07 21.48 -30.44
CA HIS A 70 -24.41 20.79 -29.18
C HIS A 70 -23.20 20.71 -28.25
N LEU A 71 -23.47 20.71 -26.94
CA LEU A 71 -22.53 20.36 -25.88
C LEU A 71 -22.66 18.86 -25.56
N TRP A 72 -21.52 18.22 -25.32
CA TRP A 72 -21.43 16.79 -25.06
C TRP A 72 -20.72 16.55 -23.74
N LEU A 73 -21.39 15.91 -22.80
CA LEU A 73 -20.83 15.55 -21.50
C LEU A 73 -20.72 14.02 -21.40
N VAL A 74 -19.51 13.51 -21.19
CA VAL A 74 -19.21 12.08 -21.09
C VAL A 74 -18.98 11.73 -19.63
N VAL A 75 -19.82 10.83 -19.12
CA VAL A 75 -19.81 10.38 -17.72
C VAL A 75 -19.94 8.87 -17.65
N GLU A 76 -19.78 8.33 -16.44
CA GLU A 76 -19.99 6.93 -16.12
C GLU A 76 -21.40 6.44 -16.51
N LEU A 77 -21.49 5.22 -17.06
CA LEU A 77 -22.75 4.60 -17.44
C LEU A 77 -23.37 3.83 -16.25
N CYS A 78 -24.49 4.33 -15.72
CA CYS A 78 -25.31 3.60 -14.75
C CYS A 78 -26.42 2.82 -15.47
N THR A 79 -26.41 1.49 -15.35
CA THR A 79 -27.31 0.60 -16.13
C THR A 79 -28.62 0.25 -15.44
N GLY A 80 -28.78 0.56 -14.15
CA GLY A 80 -29.95 0.23 -13.33
C GLY A 80 -31.11 1.23 -13.42
N GLY A 81 -30.99 2.30 -14.21
CA GLY A 81 -32.01 3.35 -14.32
C GLY A 81 -31.97 4.36 -13.17
N SER A 82 -33.01 5.18 -13.04
CA SER A 82 -33.16 6.15 -11.95
C SER A 82 -33.91 5.55 -10.75
N LEU A 83 -33.65 6.09 -9.56
CA LEU A 83 -34.39 5.71 -8.35
C LEU A 83 -35.89 6.03 -8.49
N GLU A 84 -36.24 7.11 -9.20
CA GLU A 84 -37.62 7.42 -9.58
C GLU A 84 -38.31 6.26 -10.33
N SER A 85 -37.60 5.67 -11.30
CA SER A 85 -38.14 4.55 -12.08
C SER A 85 -38.32 3.30 -11.22
N LEU A 86 -37.46 3.10 -10.22
CA LEU A 86 -37.54 1.97 -9.30
C LEU A 86 -38.71 2.12 -8.33
N ILE A 87 -38.87 3.29 -7.70
CA ILE A 87 -39.99 3.58 -6.80
C ILE A 87 -41.31 3.42 -7.56
N ALA A 88 -41.39 3.94 -8.78
CA ALA A 88 -42.58 3.80 -9.63
C ALA A 88 -42.89 2.34 -10.03
N GLN A 89 -41.89 1.45 -10.09
CA GLN A 89 -42.06 0.04 -10.45
C GLN A 89 -42.48 -0.81 -9.25
N ASP A 90 -41.81 -0.64 -8.12
CA ASP A 90 -42.02 -1.47 -6.93
C ASP A 90 -43.18 -0.98 -6.06
N GLU A 91 -43.78 0.16 -6.43
CA GLU A 91 -44.71 0.95 -5.64
C GLU A 91 -44.06 1.41 -4.33
N HIS A 92 -43.71 0.54 -3.39
CA HIS A 92 -42.98 0.88 -2.16
C HIS A 92 -41.73 0.02 -1.95
N LEU A 93 -40.67 0.58 -1.36
CA LEU A 93 -39.47 -0.18 -1.03
C LEU A 93 -39.53 -0.75 0.41
N PRO A 94 -39.15 -2.02 0.63
CA PRO A 94 -39.04 -2.58 1.98
C PRO A 94 -38.07 -1.77 2.85
N GLU A 95 -38.33 -1.68 4.16
CA GLU A 95 -37.49 -0.90 5.10
C GLU A 95 -36.01 -1.23 4.99
N ASP A 96 -35.65 -2.52 4.84
CA ASP A 96 -34.26 -2.94 4.72
C ASP A 96 -33.59 -2.37 3.46
N VAL A 97 -34.34 -2.29 2.35
CA VAL A 97 -33.88 -1.69 1.09
C VAL A 97 -33.78 -0.18 1.22
N VAL A 98 -34.76 0.47 1.86
CA VAL A 98 -34.72 1.90 2.16
C VAL A 98 -33.52 2.25 3.02
N ARG A 99 -33.18 1.40 3.99
CA ARG A 99 -32.01 1.57 4.86
C ARG A 99 -30.70 1.43 4.08
N GLU A 100 -30.59 0.40 3.25
CA GLU A 100 -29.41 0.18 2.40
C GLU A 100 -29.18 1.33 1.41
N PHE A 101 -30.24 1.76 0.74
CA PHE A 101 -30.21 2.92 -0.16
C PHE A 101 -29.96 4.24 0.60
N GLY A 102 -30.52 4.38 1.79
CA GLY A 102 -30.28 5.54 2.66
C GLY A 102 -28.82 5.67 3.05
N VAL A 103 -28.11 4.56 3.29
CA VAL A 103 -26.67 4.56 3.54
C VAL A 103 -25.90 5.10 2.34
N ASP A 104 -26.20 4.65 1.13
CA ASP A 104 -25.56 5.13 -0.09
C ASP A 104 -25.78 6.63 -0.31
N LEU A 105 -27.02 7.09 -0.09
CA LEU A 105 -27.39 8.49 -0.21
C LEU A 105 -26.68 9.37 0.83
N ILE A 106 -26.72 8.98 2.10
CA ILE A 106 -26.05 9.69 3.19
C ILE A 106 -24.57 9.82 2.88
N THR A 107 -23.94 8.74 2.43
CA THR A 107 -22.50 8.75 2.31
C THR A 107 -22.02 9.46 1.04
N GLY A 108 -22.78 9.42 -0.06
CA GLY A 108 -22.56 10.31 -1.20
C GLY A 108 -22.75 11.79 -0.83
N LEU A 109 -23.82 12.13 -0.12
CA LEU A 109 -24.12 13.52 0.28
C LEU A 109 -23.09 14.06 1.27
N HIS A 110 -22.65 13.25 2.22
CA HIS A 110 -21.59 13.62 3.17
C HIS A 110 -20.28 13.96 2.45
N HIS A 111 -19.91 13.20 1.42
CA HIS A 111 -18.73 13.51 0.61
C HIS A 111 -18.88 14.85 -0.13
N ILE A 112 -20.04 15.10 -0.73
CA ILE A 112 -20.36 16.38 -1.41
C ILE A 112 -20.23 17.55 -0.41
N HIS A 113 -20.80 17.42 0.79
CA HIS A 113 -20.75 18.46 1.82
C HIS A 113 -19.35 18.71 2.41
N ASN A 114 -18.52 17.68 2.50
CA ASN A 114 -17.12 17.81 2.96
C ASN A 114 -16.24 18.56 1.95
N LEU A 115 -16.59 18.50 0.66
CA LEU A 115 -15.94 19.30 -0.38
C LEU A 115 -16.45 20.75 -0.43
N GLY A 116 -17.34 21.13 0.50
CA GLY A 116 -17.95 22.48 0.52
C GLY A 116 -18.97 22.69 -0.60
N ILE A 117 -19.52 21.61 -1.17
CA ILE A 117 -20.55 21.66 -2.21
C ILE A 117 -21.92 21.39 -1.56
N ILE A 118 -22.94 22.09 -2.01
CA ILE A 118 -24.35 21.88 -1.66
C ILE A 118 -25.05 21.37 -2.93
N PHE A 119 -25.77 20.27 -2.82
CA PHE A 119 -26.38 19.61 -3.99
C PHE A 119 -27.62 20.37 -4.50
N CYS A 120 -28.35 21.03 -3.59
CA CYS A 120 -29.47 21.96 -3.80
C CYS A 120 -30.74 21.37 -4.44
N GLU A 121 -30.62 20.28 -5.20
CA GLU A 121 -31.75 19.66 -5.88
C GLU A 121 -31.65 18.13 -5.80
N LEU A 122 -31.91 17.59 -4.61
CA LEU A 122 -31.96 16.15 -4.37
C LEU A 122 -33.35 15.60 -4.69
N THR A 123 -33.45 14.86 -5.79
CA THR A 123 -34.71 14.23 -6.26
C THR A 123 -34.45 12.78 -6.72
N PRO A 124 -35.47 11.90 -6.72
CA PRO A 124 -35.29 10.51 -7.15
C PRO A 124 -34.79 10.36 -8.59
N GLY A 125 -35.19 11.28 -9.48
CA GLY A 125 -34.76 11.27 -10.89
C GLY A 125 -33.28 11.59 -11.09
N LYS A 126 -32.63 12.20 -10.09
CA LYS A 126 -31.21 12.54 -10.11
C LYS A 126 -30.32 11.52 -9.40
N ILE A 127 -30.90 10.46 -8.84
CA ILE A 127 -30.15 9.34 -8.27
C ILE A 127 -30.24 8.17 -9.24
N LEU A 128 -29.08 7.67 -9.68
CA LEU A 128 -28.98 6.55 -10.62
C LEU A 128 -28.54 5.27 -9.91
N LEU A 129 -28.92 4.13 -10.48
CA LEU A 129 -28.55 2.81 -10.00
C LEU A 129 -27.46 2.19 -10.89
N GLU A 130 -26.41 1.70 -10.27
CA GLU A 130 -25.43 0.81 -10.93
C GLU A 130 -25.75 -0.65 -10.58
N GLY A 131 -26.11 -1.46 -11.59
CA GLY A 131 -26.43 -2.87 -11.40
C GLY A 131 -27.64 -3.12 -10.48
N ARG A 132 -27.49 -4.03 -9.51
CA ARG A 132 -28.57 -4.45 -8.58
C ARG A 132 -28.52 -3.80 -7.19
N GLY A 133 -27.63 -2.84 -6.89
CA GLY A 133 -27.53 -2.43 -5.48
C GLY A 133 -26.66 -1.25 -5.07
N SER A 134 -26.29 -0.30 -5.94
CA SER A 134 -25.65 0.94 -5.46
C SER A 134 -26.22 2.20 -6.09
N LEU A 135 -26.58 3.18 -5.25
CA LEU A 135 -27.10 4.48 -5.67
C LEU A 135 -26.00 5.50 -5.91
N LYS A 136 -26.13 6.31 -6.97
CA LYS A 136 -25.17 7.37 -7.32
C LYS A 136 -25.85 8.71 -7.57
N PHE A 137 -25.32 9.77 -6.96
CA PHE A 137 -25.69 11.14 -7.26
C PHE A 137 -25.28 11.48 -8.69
N SER A 138 -26.23 12.00 -9.46
CA SER A 138 -26.04 12.46 -10.83
C SER A 138 -26.61 13.87 -10.98
N ASN A 139 -26.22 14.61 -12.01
CA ASN A 139 -26.78 15.91 -12.35
C ASN A 139 -26.54 17.03 -11.32
N PHE A 140 -25.30 17.55 -11.34
CA PHE A 140 -24.84 18.68 -10.52
C PHE A 140 -25.08 20.04 -11.20
N CYS A 141 -26.01 20.14 -12.15
CA CYS A 141 -26.28 21.38 -12.87
C CYS A 141 -26.69 22.53 -11.94
N LEU A 142 -27.43 22.26 -10.85
CA LEU A 142 -27.88 23.27 -9.88
C LEU A 142 -27.12 23.21 -8.54
N ALA A 143 -26.12 22.34 -8.42
CA ALA A 143 -25.27 22.30 -7.25
C ALA A 143 -24.41 23.56 -7.18
N LYS A 144 -23.96 23.96 -6.00
CA LYS A 144 -23.16 25.16 -5.80
C LYS A 144 -22.16 25.00 -4.67
N ALA A 145 -21.13 25.84 -4.64
CA ALA A 145 -20.27 25.93 -3.47
C ALA A 145 -21.02 26.66 -2.32
N ASP A 146 -20.68 26.32 -1.09
CA ASP A 146 -21.23 26.96 0.10
C ASP A 146 -20.96 28.48 0.08
N GLY A 147 -22.01 29.29 0.22
CA GLY A 147 -21.94 30.76 0.10
C GLY A 147 -21.87 31.34 -1.31
N GLU A 148 -21.97 30.52 -2.38
CA GLU A 148 -21.92 30.99 -3.77
C GLU A 148 -23.30 31.44 -4.30
N ASN A 149 -23.34 32.55 -5.03
CA ASN A 149 -24.53 33.00 -5.75
C ASN A 149 -24.55 32.40 -7.16
N LEU A 150 -25.38 31.36 -7.34
CA LEU A 150 -25.47 30.62 -8.59
C LEU A 150 -26.03 31.47 -9.74
N GLU A 151 -26.89 32.45 -9.45
CA GLU A 151 -27.47 33.35 -10.47
C GLU A 151 -26.38 34.21 -11.12
N GLU A 152 -25.52 34.82 -10.30
CA GLU A 152 -24.39 35.64 -10.78
C GLU A 152 -23.40 34.82 -11.60
N LEU A 153 -23.09 33.60 -11.17
CA LEU A 153 -22.21 32.70 -11.90
C LEU A 153 -22.79 32.35 -13.28
N PHE A 154 -24.09 32.10 -13.37
CA PHE A 154 -24.73 31.70 -14.62
C PHE A 154 -24.84 32.87 -15.60
N ASP A 155 -25.08 34.09 -15.08
CA ASP A 155 -25.04 35.31 -15.88
C ASP A 155 -23.63 35.57 -16.45
N LEU A 156 -22.58 35.36 -15.63
CA LEU A 156 -21.18 35.46 -16.07
C LEU A 156 -20.89 34.47 -17.20
N ILE A 157 -21.20 33.18 -17.01
CA ILE A 157 -20.94 32.14 -18.02
C ILE A 157 -21.73 32.39 -19.32
N SER A 158 -22.94 32.96 -19.21
CA SER A 158 -23.78 33.28 -20.37
C SER A 158 -23.29 34.51 -21.14
N SER A 159 -22.51 35.39 -20.51
CA SER A 159 -21.99 36.62 -21.12
C SER A 159 -20.69 36.44 -21.93
N GLU A 160 -19.99 35.31 -21.78
CA GLU A 160 -18.69 35.05 -22.42
C GLU A 160 -18.76 34.62 -23.90
N GLU A 161 -19.94 34.52 -24.52
CA GLU A 161 -20.07 34.15 -25.94
C GLU A 161 -20.08 35.35 -26.91
N PRO A 162 -19.14 35.40 -27.89
CA PRO A 162 -19.23 36.34 -29.00
C PRO A 162 -20.06 35.72 -30.15
N GLY A 163 -21.31 36.16 -30.30
CA GLY A 163 -22.04 36.03 -31.58
C GLY A 163 -23.41 35.34 -31.61
N GLY A 164 -24.15 35.25 -30.50
CA GLY A 164 -25.55 34.78 -30.52
C GLY A 164 -26.55 35.94 -30.62
N ASP A 165 -27.42 35.96 -31.64
CA ASP A 165 -28.50 36.94 -31.81
C ASP A 165 -29.37 37.03 -30.55
N VAL A 166 -29.36 38.20 -29.92
CA VAL A 166 -30.22 38.55 -28.80
C VAL A 166 -31.65 38.68 -29.32
N SER A 167 -32.44 37.61 -29.18
CA SER A 167 -33.89 37.76 -29.23
C SER A 167 -34.35 38.46 -27.95
N GLU A 168 -34.62 39.75 -28.07
CA GLU A 168 -35.33 40.57 -27.10
C GLU A 168 -36.67 39.91 -26.70
N GLY A 169 -36.94 39.80 -25.40
CA GLY A 169 -38.32 39.59 -24.93
C GLY A 169 -38.60 38.58 -23.82
N THR A 170 -37.63 38.06 -23.07
CA THR A 170 -37.95 37.30 -21.84
C THR A 170 -37.94 38.21 -20.61
N PRO A 171 -39.09 38.42 -19.92
CA PRO A 171 -39.15 39.32 -18.77
C PRO A 171 -38.27 38.81 -17.63
N GLN A 172 -37.58 39.73 -16.95
CA GLN A 172 -36.62 39.50 -15.87
C GLN A 172 -37.17 38.74 -14.65
N ARG A 173 -38.50 38.60 -14.54
CA ARG A 173 -39.17 37.69 -13.59
C ARG A 173 -38.97 36.20 -13.89
N CYS A 174 -38.69 35.84 -15.14
CA CYS A 174 -38.64 34.45 -15.63
C CYS A 174 -37.25 33.79 -15.49
N VAL A 175 -36.28 34.52 -14.92
CA VAL A 175 -34.92 34.04 -14.62
C VAL A 175 -34.87 33.46 -13.20
N LYS A 176 -35.49 34.13 -12.22
CA LYS A 176 -35.59 33.64 -10.82
C LYS A 176 -36.29 32.28 -10.68
N ASP A 177 -37.25 31.97 -11.54
CA ASP A 177 -37.96 30.67 -11.53
C ASP A 177 -37.22 29.56 -12.28
N ARG A 178 -36.23 29.88 -13.14
CA ARG A 178 -35.46 28.86 -13.86
C ARG A 178 -34.44 28.13 -12.99
N PHE A 179 -34.06 28.72 -11.86
CA PHE A 179 -32.99 28.24 -10.99
C PHE A 179 -33.49 27.67 -9.66
N ARG A 180 -34.80 27.72 -9.41
CA ARG A 180 -35.44 27.00 -8.32
C ARG A 180 -35.82 25.63 -8.86
N GLY A 181 -35.11 24.59 -8.41
CA GLY A 181 -35.40 23.19 -8.75
C GLY A 181 -36.79 22.75 -8.32
N ASN A 182 -37.05 21.44 -8.31
CA ASN A 182 -38.37 20.92 -7.92
C ASN A 182 -38.79 21.36 -6.49
N PRO A 183 -39.88 22.12 -6.30
CA PRO A 183 -40.29 22.65 -4.99
C PRO A 183 -40.74 21.55 -4.01
N VAL A 184 -41.04 20.35 -4.50
CA VAL A 184 -41.56 19.23 -3.71
C VAL A 184 -40.58 18.74 -2.62
N TYR A 185 -39.28 18.83 -2.86
CA TYR A 185 -38.23 18.40 -1.93
C TYR A 185 -37.56 19.59 -1.24
N MET A 186 -38.00 20.81 -1.53
CA MET A 186 -37.35 22.03 -1.08
C MET A 186 -37.61 22.27 0.41
N ALA A 187 -36.59 22.68 1.13
CA ALA A 187 -36.69 22.97 2.56
C ALA A 187 -37.52 24.24 2.83
N PRO A 188 -38.18 24.35 4.00
CA PRO A 188 -39.01 25.51 4.34
C PRO A 188 -38.29 26.85 4.26
N GLU A 189 -37.01 26.90 4.66
CA GLU A 189 -36.14 28.07 4.56
C GLU A 189 -35.89 28.49 3.10
N ALA A 190 -35.62 27.53 2.22
CA ALA A 190 -35.40 27.79 0.79
C ALA A 190 -36.70 28.26 0.09
N ILE A 191 -37.86 27.75 0.49
CA ILE A 191 -39.17 28.23 0.01
C ILE A 191 -39.42 29.69 0.43
N LYS A 192 -39.03 30.07 1.65
CA LYS A 192 -39.10 31.45 2.15
C LYS A 192 -38.11 32.39 1.44
N GLY A 193 -37.21 31.85 0.63
CA GLY A 193 -36.22 32.62 -0.14
C GLY A 193 -34.89 32.81 0.57
N GLU A 194 -34.64 32.06 1.64
CA GLU A 194 -33.30 31.93 2.22
C GLU A 194 -32.43 31.06 1.30
N ASP A 195 -31.11 31.15 1.48
CA ASP A 195 -30.17 30.44 0.61
C ASP A 195 -30.07 28.94 0.95
N PHE A 196 -29.76 28.12 -0.04
CA PHE A 196 -29.57 26.68 0.18
C PHE A 196 -28.36 26.43 1.09
N SER A 197 -28.54 25.51 2.04
CA SER A 197 -27.54 25.10 3.03
C SER A 197 -27.39 23.58 3.07
N LYS A 198 -26.36 23.09 3.76
CA LYS A 198 -26.22 21.64 4.04
C LYS A 198 -27.45 21.07 4.75
N SER A 199 -28.11 21.84 5.61
CA SER A 199 -29.35 21.45 6.28
C SER A 199 -30.51 21.30 5.30
N SER A 200 -30.58 22.14 4.27
CA SER A 200 -31.63 22.03 3.24
C SER A 200 -31.49 20.76 2.37
N ASP A 201 -30.25 20.29 2.14
CA ASP A 201 -30.01 19.00 1.49
C ASP A 201 -30.43 17.81 2.39
N LEU A 202 -30.23 17.92 3.71
CA LEU A 202 -30.69 16.90 4.67
C LEU A 202 -32.21 16.84 4.77
N TRP A 203 -32.90 17.97 4.66
CA TRP A 203 -34.35 18.01 4.51
C TRP A 203 -34.80 17.25 3.26
N SER A 204 -34.19 17.55 2.12
CA SER A 204 -34.48 16.90 0.85
C SER A 204 -34.25 15.38 0.91
N LEU A 205 -33.19 14.95 1.61
CA LEU A 205 -32.91 13.54 1.88
C LEU A 205 -34.02 12.88 2.72
N GLY A 206 -34.52 13.57 3.75
CA GLY A 206 -35.65 13.10 4.55
C GLY A 206 -36.91 12.89 3.70
N CYS A 207 -37.22 13.83 2.80
CA CYS A 207 -38.32 13.70 1.86
C CYS A 207 -38.15 12.51 0.91
N LEU A 208 -36.93 12.29 0.41
CA LEU A 208 -36.60 11.16 -0.48
C LEU A 208 -36.75 9.81 0.23
N LEU A 209 -36.25 9.68 1.47
CA LEU A 209 -36.41 8.46 2.28
C LEU A 209 -37.88 8.18 2.60
N TYR A 210 -38.67 9.23 2.85
CA TYR A 210 -40.12 9.11 3.05
C TYR A 210 -40.81 8.57 1.80
N GLU A 211 -40.49 9.11 0.62
CA GLU A 211 -41.07 8.66 -0.64
C GLU A 211 -40.68 7.21 -0.97
N MET A 212 -39.41 6.85 -0.78
CA MET A 212 -38.94 5.47 -0.98
C MET A 212 -39.72 4.46 -0.12
N PHE A 213 -40.01 4.82 1.13
CA PHE A 213 -40.71 3.94 2.06
C PHE A 213 -42.24 3.93 1.85
N SER A 214 -42.85 5.08 1.59
CA SER A 214 -44.30 5.22 1.43
C SER A 214 -44.80 4.85 0.04
N GLY A 215 -43.92 4.92 -0.96
CA GLY A 215 -44.11 4.42 -2.31
C GLY A 215 -45.10 5.17 -3.22
N CYS A 216 -46.02 5.92 -2.62
CA CYS A 216 -47.09 6.56 -3.38
C CYS A 216 -46.77 8.02 -3.72
N LYS A 217 -46.23 8.81 -2.75
CA LYS A 217 -45.96 10.25 -2.90
C LYS A 217 -44.90 10.77 -1.91
N PRO A 218 -44.20 11.88 -2.23
CA PRO A 218 -43.41 12.67 -1.29
C PRO A 218 -44.24 13.09 -0.06
N PRO A 219 -43.59 13.43 1.08
CA PRO A 219 -44.32 13.79 2.31
C PRO A 219 -45.24 15.00 2.14
N PHE A 220 -44.89 15.91 1.24
CA PHE A 220 -45.70 17.07 0.89
C PHE A 220 -45.95 17.06 -0.63
N PHE A 221 -47.22 17.05 -1.02
CA PHE A 221 -47.62 17.04 -2.43
C PHE A 221 -48.96 17.77 -2.63
N SER A 222 -49.02 18.61 -3.66
CA SER A 222 -50.26 19.15 -4.22
C SER A 222 -50.04 19.49 -5.70
N ASP A 223 -51.11 19.37 -6.50
CA ASP A 223 -51.12 19.83 -7.89
C ASP A 223 -51.12 21.37 -7.98
N ASN A 224 -51.46 22.07 -6.89
CA ASN A 224 -51.43 23.52 -6.79
C ASN A 224 -50.17 23.99 -6.04
N SER A 225 -49.34 24.81 -6.68
CA SER A 225 -48.07 25.30 -6.11
C SER A 225 -48.25 26.09 -4.81
N SER A 226 -49.30 26.91 -4.71
CA SER A 226 -49.59 27.67 -3.49
C SER A 226 -49.96 26.76 -2.32
N GLU A 227 -50.71 25.70 -2.59
CA GLU A 227 -51.07 24.70 -1.58
C GLU A 227 -49.85 23.88 -1.18
N LEU A 228 -49.00 23.48 -2.12
CA LEU A 228 -47.74 22.78 -1.82
C LEU A 228 -46.85 23.59 -0.89
N ILE A 229 -46.69 24.90 -1.15
CA ILE A 229 -45.93 25.81 -0.29
C ILE A 229 -46.54 25.86 1.11
N GLU A 230 -47.86 25.97 1.21
CA GLU A 230 -48.56 25.99 2.51
C GLU A 230 -48.33 24.68 3.29
N LYS A 231 -48.38 23.53 2.60
CA LYS A 231 -48.10 22.22 3.22
C LYS A 231 -46.68 22.13 3.75
N ILE A 232 -45.68 22.52 2.95
CA ILE A 232 -44.26 22.44 3.37
C ILE A 232 -43.98 23.38 4.55
N LEU A 233 -44.64 24.54 4.62
CA LEU A 233 -44.40 25.51 5.68
C LEU A 233 -45.13 25.21 6.98
N TYR A 234 -46.30 24.57 6.93
CA TYR A 234 -47.22 24.52 8.07
C TYR A 234 -47.80 23.15 8.40
N GLU A 235 -47.77 22.17 7.49
CA GLU A 235 -48.35 20.84 7.70
C GLU A 235 -47.30 19.86 8.27
N ASP A 236 -47.72 18.97 9.16
CA ASP A 236 -46.89 17.85 9.59
C ASP A 236 -47.12 16.65 8.67
N PRO A 237 -46.06 15.97 8.21
CA PRO A 237 -46.23 14.84 7.32
C PRO A 237 -46.99 13.73 8.04
N LEU A 238 -47.97 13.14 7.34
CA LEU A 238 -48.71 12.01 7.89
C LEU A 238 -47.74 10.84 8.17
N PRO A 239 -47.96 10.06 9.24
CA PRO A 239 -47.18 8.85 9.47
C PRO A 239 -47.32 7.92 8.24
N PRO A 240 -46.22 7.43 7.65
CA PRO A 240 -46.32 6.49 6.54
C PRO A 240 -47.01 5.22 7.07
N ARG A 241 -48.21 4.92 6.56
CA ARG A 241 -48.99 3.74 6.96
C ARG A 241 -48.75 2.58 5.99
N PRO A 242 -47.95 1.57 6.35
CA PRO A 242 -48.15 0.22 5.82
C PRO A 242 -49.19 -0.52 6.67
N GLU A 243 -49.93 -1.46 6.08
CA GLU A 243 -50.76 -2.41 6.82
C GLU A 243 -49.88 -3.30 7.71
N GLY A 244 -49.58 -2.84 8.93
CA GLY A 244 -48.78 -3.59 9.91
C GLY A 244 -48.12 -2.68 10.94
N ASN A 245 -48.44 -2.87 12.23
CA ASN A 245 -47.89 -2.10 13.34
C ASN A 245 -46.37 -2.28 13.48
N ASN A 246 -45.57 -1.27 13.12
CA ASN A 246 -44.19 -1.08 13.58
C ASN A 246 -43.84 0.42 13.60
N LEU A 247 -43.56 0.96 14.80
CA LEU A 247 -43.43 2.39 15.12
C LEU A 247 -41.97 2.93 15.07
N LEU A 248 -41.04 2.28 14.37
CA LEU A 248 -39.60 2.62 14.46
C LEU A 248 -39.11 3.67 13.46
N LEU A 249 -39.69 3.75 12.25
CA LEU A 249 -39.34 4.79 11.26
C LEU A 249 -40.01 6.15 11.53
N LEU A 250 -41.03 6.19 12.40
CA LEU A 250 -41.83 7.40 12.64
C LEU A 250 -41.06 8.51 13.38
N ASN A 251 -40.01 8.15 14.12
CA ASN A 251 -39.27 9.10 14.96
C ASN A 251 -38.21 9.92 14.21
N ILE A 252 -37.77 9.51 13.00
CA ILE A 252 -36.94 10.38 12.14
C ILE A 252 -37.81 11.45 11.47
N MET A 253 -39.07 11.13 11.18
CA MET A 253 -39.92 11.90 10.27
C MET A 253 -40.86 12.89 10.96
N THR A 254 -41.05 12.81 12.29
CA THR A 254 -42.04 13.62 13.03
C THR A 254 -41.46 14.81 13.81
N SER A 255 -40.13 14.98 13.86
CA SER A 255 -39.54 16.15 14.53
C SER A 255 -39.40 17.32 13.54
N ARG A 256 -40.21 18.38 13.72
CA ARG A 256 -40.03 19.73 13.11
C ARG A 256 -38.67 20.39 13.40
N SER A 257 -37.76 19.71 14.09
CA SER A 257 -36.51 20.26 14.62
C SER A 257 -35.31 19.74 13.84
N LEU A 258 -35.18 20.17 12.58
CA LEU A 258 -33.90 20.17 11.85
C LEU A 258 -33.33 21.59 11.67
N SER A 259 -33.93 22.59 12.31
CA SER A 259 -33.32 23.90 12.52
C SER A 259 -32.33 23.82 13.68
N VAL A 260 -31.03 23.76 13.34
CA VAL A 260 -29.95 23.88 14.32
C VAL A 260 -29.10 25.09 13.96
N GLU A 261 -29.39 26.21 14.62
CA GLU A 261 -28.45 27.31 14.79
C GLU A 261 -27.42 26.87 15.86
N ASN A 262 -26.13 26.83 15.50
CA ASN A 262 -24.93 26.50 16.29
C ASN A 262 -24.51 25.01 16.47
N PRO A 263 -23.35 24.59 15.91
CA PRO A 263 -22.75 23.26 16.07
C PRO A 263 -22.09 22.94 17.44
N ALA A 264 -22.20 23.80 18.45
CA ALA A 264 -21.39 23.71 19.67
C ALA A 264 -22.08 23.04 20.89
N GLU A 265 -23.37 22.72 20.82
CA GLU A 265 -24.12 22.16 21.97
C GLU A 265 -24.28 20.63 21.98
N LEU A 266 -23.66 19.90 21.04
CA LEU A 266 -23.63 18.43 21.04
C LEU A 266 -22.62 17.84 22.05
N ARG A 267 -22.73 18.22 23.32
CA ARG A 267 -22.13 17.47 24.44
C ARG A 267 -23.14 17.32 25.57
N PRO A 268 -23.48 16.10 26.03
CA PRO A 268 -24.29 15.96 27.22
C PRO A 268 -23.51 16.45 28.45
N LYS A 269 -24.07 17.42 29.18
CA LYS A 269 -23.67 17.74 30.56
C LYS A 269 -24.38 16.79 31.53
N ASN A 270 -23.64 16.40 32.57
CA ASN A 270 -23.95 15.35 33.54
C ASN A 270 -25.36 15.41 34.19
N VAL A 271 -26.01 14.24 34.22
CA VAL A 271 -26.94 13.64 35.21
C VAL A 271 -27.69 14.57 36.18
N VAL A 272 -29.03 14.57 36.11
CA VAL A 272 -29.98 14.36 37.25
C VAL A 272 -31.34 13.86 36.70
N ASP A 273 -31.81 12.73 37.24
CA ASP A 273 -33.17 12.15 37.28
C ASP A 273 -34.19 12.29 36.13
N GLY A 274 -34.67 11.12 35.66
CA GLY A 274 -36.06 10.89 35.25
C GLY A 274 -36.36 10.90 33.75
N GLU A 275 -36.88 9.77 33.26
CA GLU A 275 -37.50 9.54 31.93
C GLU A 275 -36.56 9.31 30.73
N LEU A 276 -36.05 8.08 30.65
CA LEU A 276 -35.44 7.48 29.46
C LEU A 276 -36.53 7.04 28.47
N ASN A 277 -36.70 7.76 27.36
CA ASN A 277 -37.18 7.17 26.09
C ASN A 277 -36.90 7.96 24.80
N GLU A 278 -36.19 9.09 24.84
CA GLU A 278 -35.89 9.88 23.64
C GLU A 278 -34.38 9.85 23.30
N SER A 279 -33.87 8.73 22.73
CA SER A 279 -32.53 8.72 22.09
C SER A 279 -32.13 7.42 21.34
N ILE A 280 -33.04 6.50 21.06
CA ILE A 280 -32.64 5.16 20.58
C ILE A 280 -32.38 5.07 19.06
N PHE A 281 -32.93 5.96 18.23
CA PHE A 281 -32.85 5.74 16.77
C PHE A 281 -31.64 6.40 16.08
N LEU A 282 -31.20 7.60 16.48
CA LEU A 282 -30.01 8.24 15.90
C LEU A 282 -28.70 7.50 16.23
N LEU A 283 -28.66 6.69 17.29
CA LEU A 283 -27.52 5.81 17.59
C LEU A 283 -27.58 4.47 16.83
N SER A 284 -28.74 4.07 16.31
CA SER A 284 -28.92 2.76 15.65
C SER A 284 -28.55 2.76 14.17
N LEU A 285 -28.65 3.90 13.47
CA LEU A 285 -28.13 4.06 12.11
C LEU A 285 -26.61 4.15 12.05
N PHE A 286 -25.96 4.53 13.16
CA PHE A 286 -24.50 4.54 13.31
C PHE A 286 -23.92 3.25 13.89
N PHE A 287 -24.75 2.30 14.35
CA PHE A 287 -24.32 1.02 14.89
C PHE A 287 -25.13 -0.14 14.29
N SER A 288 -24.87 -0.43 13.02
CA SER A 288 -25.08 -1.78 12.48
C SER A 288 -23.75 -2.27 11.87
N PRO A 289 -23.18 -3.41 12.32
CA PRO A 289 -21.84 -3.85 11.94
C PRO A 289 -21.67 -4.20 10.45
N SER A 290 -22.77 -4.19 9.69
CA SER A 290 -22.82 -4.62 8.30
C SER A 290 -22.54 -3.49 7.29
N ILE A 291 -22.56 -2.21 7.74
CA ILE A 291 -22.49 -1.04 6.84
C ILE A 291 -21.06 -0.48 6.67
N GLN A 292 -20.10 -0.86 7.52
CA GLN A 292 -18.68 -0.50 7.35
C GLN A 292 -17.97 -1.26 6.21
N ILE A 293 -18.61 -2.30 5.66
CA ILE A 293 -17.96 -3.24 4.73
C ILE A 293 -17.88 -2.71 3.29
N LEU A 294 -18.67 -1.69 2.91
CA LEU A 294 -18.69 -1.16 1.53
C LEU A 294 -18.03 0.21 1.36
N TYR A 295 -17.39 0.76 2.40
CA TYR A 295 -16.73 2.08 2.38
C TYR A 295 -15.21 1.99 2.57
N TYR A 296 -14.55 1.15 1.79
CA TYR A 296 -13.08 1.12 1.72
C TYR A 296 -12.62 0.95 0.27
N SER A 297 -12.93 1.94 -0.57
CA SER A 297 -12.12 2.21 -1.76
C SER A 297 -11.83 3.71 -1.82
N ASP A 298 -10.54 3.99 -1.72
CA ASP A 298 -9.87 5.27 -1.90
C ASP A 298 -10.21 6.41 -0.95
N LYS A 299 -9.17 6.77 -0.17
CA LYS A 299 -9.06 7.85 0.82
C LYS A 299 -9.66 7.54 2.20
N ASN A 300 -8.86 6.92 3.06
CA ASN A 300 -8.69 7.47 4.41
C ASN A 300 -7.35 7.09 5.04
N ARG A 301 -6.52 8.11 5.23
CA ARG A 301 -5.62 8.20 6.38
C ARG A 301 -6.53 8.34 7.60
N CYS A 302 -6.47 7.38 8.52
CA CYS A 302 -7.12 7.48 9.83
C CYS A 302 -6.71 8.81 10.49
N SER A 303 -7.64 9.54 11.11
CA SER A 303 -7.38 10.90 11.65
C SER A 303 -7.62 11.00 13.16
N SER A 304 -8.22 10.00 13.82
CA SER A 304 -8.44 10.00 15.27
C SER A 304 -8.11 8.65 15.94
N GLN A 305 -7.80 8.67 17.25
CA GLN A 305 -7.54 7.45 18.05
C GLN A 305 -8.81 6.61 18.28
N GLN A 306 -9.97 7.26 18.32
CA GLN A 306 -11.27 6.59 18.53
C GLN A 306 -11.68 5.75 17.31
N ASP A 307 -11.38 6.22 16.09
CA ASP A 307 -11.64 5.47 14.85
C ASP A 307 -10.75 4.21 14.73
N MET A 308 -9.54 4.25 15.30
CA MET A 308 -8.66 3.09 15.35
C MET A 308 -9.22 2.02 16.29
N GLU A 309 -9.73 2.42 17.45
CA GLU A 309 -10.30 1.48 18.45
C GLU A 309 -11.59 0.81 17.95
N SER A 310 -12.45 1.54 17.22
CA SER A 310 -13.66 0.95 16.61
C SER A 310 -13.30 -0.06 15.53
N THR A 311 -12.45 0.32 14.57
CA THR A 311 -11.98 -0.55 13.49
C THR A 311 -11.25 -1.79 14.06
N LEU A 312 -10.49 -1.62 15.13
CA LEU A 312 -9.78 -2.71 15.79
C LEU A 312 -10.75 -3.72 16.44
N LYS A 313 -11.86 -3.26 17.03
CA LYS A 313 -12.90 -4.14 17.59
C LYS A 313 -13.62 -4.97 16.52
N GLU A 314 -13.86 -4.41 15.35
CA GLU A 314 -14.46 -5.12 14.21
C GLU A 314 -13.58 -6.26 13.70
N LEU A 315 -12.25 -6.08 13.72
CA LEU A 315 -11.31 -7.05 13.19
C LEU A 315 -10.98 -8.22 14.13
N ILE A 316 -11.42 -8.19 15.39
CA ILE A 316 -11.13 -9.24 16.39
C ILE A 316 -11.72 -10.60 15.97
N TYR A 317 -12.95 -10.58 15.46
CA TYR A 317 -13.71 -11.76 15.08
C TYR A 317 -13.93 -11.79 13.56
N THR A 318 -13.56 -12.89 12.92
CA THR A 318 -13.80 -13.12 11.50
C THR A 318 -14.95 -14.11 11.31
N GLU A 319 -15.55 -14.16 10.12
CA GLU A 319 -16.55 -15.18 9.78
C GLU A 319 -16.04 -16.61 10.04
N SER A 320 -14.74 -16.84 9.81
CA SER A 320 -14.10 -18.14 10.03
C SER A 320 -14.10 -18.58 11.51
N ASP A 321 -14.22 -17.63 12.44
CA ASP A 321 -14.30 -17.91 13.88
C ASP A 321 -15.73 -18.24 14.32
N LEU A 322 -16.72 -17.81 13.54
CA LEU A 322 -18.14 -17.88 13.86
C LEU A 322 -18.90 -18.92 13.01
N ILE A 323 -18.20 -19.82 12.34
CA ILE A 323 -18.84 -20.90 11.56
C ILE A 323 -19.59 -21.83 12.50
N VAL A 324 -20.91 -21.94 12.31
CA VAL A 324 -21.75 -22.95 12.96
C VAL A 324 -21.65 -24.25 12.16
N THR A 325 -21.33 -25.36 12.81
CA THR A 325 -21.40 -26.68 12.19
C THR A 325 -22.52 -27.49 12.83
N PRO A 326 -23.23 -28.34 12.07
CA PRO A 326 -24.29 -29.16 12.62
C PRO A 326 -23.75 -30.05 13.74
N ILE A 327 -24.60 -30.29 14.73
CA ILE A 327 -24.33 -31.20 15.85
C ILE A 327 -24.67 -32.62 15.43
N ILE A 328 -25.84 -32.78 14.81
CA ILE A 328 -26.37 -34.05 14.32
C ILE A 328 -25.60 -34.44 13.05
N ASP A 329 -25.22 -35.70 12.94
CA ASP A 329 -24.49 -36.28 11.80
C ASP A 329 -23.10 -35.66 11.55
N ASN A 330 -22.52 -34.98 12.56
CA ASN A 330 -21.16 -34.47 12.48
C ASN A 330 -20.13 -35.62 12.61
N PRO A 331 -19.38 -35.96 11.55
CA PRO A 331 -18.45 -37.07 11.57
C PRO A 331 -17.27 -36.87 12.53
N LYS A 332 -17.02 -35.63 12.95
CA LYS A 332 -15.98 -35.28 13.95
C LYS A 332 -16.42 -35.60 15.39
N ILE A 333 -17.72 -35.77 15.63
CA ILE A 333 -18.34 -36.09 16.92
C ILE A 333 -18.74 -37.57 16.96
N MET A 334 -19.46 -38.04 15.93
CA MET A 334 -19.87 -39.44 15.76
C MET A 334 -19.72 -39.87 14.30
N LYS A 335 -18.91 -40.90 14.03
CA LYS A 335 -18.93 -41.61 12.74
C LYS A 335 -20.21 -42.42 12.63
N GLN A 336 -21.17 -41.98 11.80
CA GLN A 336 -22.35 -42.77 11.49
C GLN A 336 -22.20 -43.54 10.17
N VAL A 337 -22.74 -44.76 10.13
CA VAL A 337 -22.90 -45.56 8.91
C VAL A 337 -24.13 -45.04 8.15
N PRO A 338 -24.07 -44.81 6.82
CA PRO A 338 -25.19 -44.30 6.04
C PRO A 338 -26.43 -45.20 6.20
N VAL A 339 -27.60 -44.58 6.37
CA VAL A 339 -28.88 -45.28 6.48
C VAL A 339 -29.18 -45.95 5.14
N ARG A 340 -29.06 -47.28 5.09
CA ARG A 340 -29.46 -48.12 3.95
C ARG A 340 -30.50 -49.12 4.45
N PHE A 341 -31.61 -49.24 3.72
CA PHE A 341 -32.59 -50.29 3.93
C PHE A 341 -32.36 -51.41 2.92
N ASP A 342 -32.70 -52.63 3.27
CA ASP A 342 -32.56 -53.82 2.42
C ASP A 342 -33.89 -54.14 1.72
N LEU A 343 -33.89 -54.11 0.39
CA LEU A 343 -35.07 -54.39 -0.44
C LEU A 343 -35.62 -55.81 -0.26
N LYS A 344 -34.77 -56.79 0.10
CA LYS A 344 -35.19 -58.20 0.22
C LYS A 344 -35.94 -58.51 1.51
N THR A 345 -35.74 -57.69 2.54
CA THR A 345 -36.31 -57.91 3.88
C THR A 345 -37.40 -56.89 4.23
N LEU A 346 -37.72 -55.98 3.30
CA LEU A 346 -38.84 -55.05 3.42
C LEU A 346 -40.13 -55.75 3.00
N SER A 347 -41.04 -55.91 3.95
CA SER A 347 -42.34 -56.58 3.77
C SER A 347 -43.43 -55.71 3.13
N ILE A 348 -43.06 -54.51 2.68
CA ILE A 348 -43.90 -53.59 1.91
C ILE A 348 -43.16 -53.16 0.63
N PRO A 349 -43.87 -52.80 -0.44
CA PRO A 349 -43.23 -52.30 -1.66
C PRO A 349 -42.44 -51.01 -1.39
N ALA A 350 -41.16 -51.01 -1.75
CA ALA A 350 -40.30 -49.83 -1.67
C ALA A 350 -40.59 -48.90 -2.85
N TYR A 351 -41.20 -47.76 -2.56
CA TYR A 351 -41.47 -46.70 -3.52
C TYR A 351 -40.46 -45.55 -3.37
N SER A 352 -40.11 -44.89 -4.48
CA SER A 352 -39.33 -43.66 -4.42
C SER A 352 -40.17 -42.51 -3.86
N ALA A 353 -39.51 -41.48 -3.33
CA ALA A 353 -40.20 -40.30 -2.83
C ALA A 353 -41.08 -39.61 -3.89
N GLU A 354 -40.63 -39.56 -5.15
CA GLU A 354 -41.39 -39.03 -6.28
C GLU A 354 -42.65 -39.86 -6.60
N LYS A 355 -42.55 -41.19 -6.52
CA LYS A 355 -43.71 -42.07 -6.72
C LYS A 355 -44.70 -41.97 -5.56
N LEU A 356 -44.18 -41.78 -4.35
CA LEU A 356 -44.98 -41.51 -3.16
C LEU A 356 -45.72 -40.17 -3.26
N SER A 357 -45.04 -39.11 -3.70
CA SER A 357 -45.70 -37.80 -3.88
C SER A 357 -46.69 -37.77 -5.03
N SER A 358 -46.56 -38.65 -6.04
CA SER A 358 -47.48 -38.72 -7.19
C SER A 358 -48.62 -39.76 -7.08
N MET A 359 -48.70 -40.53 -6.00
CA MET A 359 -49.73 -41.59 -5.86
C MET A 359 -51.14 -41.03 -5.68
N LYS A 360 -52.18 -41.83 -5.98
CA LYS A 360 -53.58 -41.46 -5.71
C LYS A 360 -53.91 -41.72 -4.24
N ASP A 361 -54.90 -41.02 -3.68
CA ASP A 361 -55.21 -41.11 -2.24
C ASP A 361 -55.63 -42.50 -1.77
N VAL A 362 -56.22 -43.33 -2.65
CA VAL A 362 -56.58 -44.72 -2.35
C VAL A 362 -55.32 -45.57 -2.15
N ASP A 363 -54.42 -45.57 -3.14
CA ASP A 363 -53.14 -46.32 -3.08
C ASP A 363 -52.24 -45.84 -1.94
N TRP A 364 -52.31 -44.55 -1.61
CA TRP A 364 -51.60 -43.93 -0.50
C TRP A 364 -52.09 -44.44 0.86
N ASN A 365 -53.41 -44.48 1.06
CA ASN A 365 -54.00 -44.95 2.32
C ASN A 365 -53.74 -46.44 2.52
N ASP A 366 -53.76 -47.25 1.45
CA ASP A 366 -53.42 -48.68 1.50
C ASP A 366 -51.95 -48.89 1.92
N PHE A 367 -51.03 -48.10 1.35
CA PHE A 367 -49.62 -48.11 1.75
C PHE A 367 -49.43 -47.71 3.23
N LEU A 368 -50.12 -46.67 3.70
CA LEU A 368 -50.07 -46.25 5.10
C LEU A 368 -50.62 -47.31 6.06
N GLN A 369 -51.74 -47.95 5.73
CA GLN A 369 -52.30 -49.04 6.54
C GLN A 369 -51.36 -50.25 6.61
N GLN A 370 -50.69 -50.59 5.51
CA GLN A 370 -49.67 -51.66 5.49
C GLN A 370 -48.45 -51.30 6.34
N ALA A 371 -47.96 -50.06 6.27
CA ALA A 371 -46.84 -49.60 7.08
C ALA A 371 -47.18 -49.56 8.58
N SER A 372 -48.37 -49.05 8.93
CA SER A 372 -48.84 -48.96 10.32
C SER A 372 -49.10 -50.34 10.94
N SER A 373 -49.74 -51.26 10.20
CA SER A 373 -49.95 -52.64 10.67
C SER A 373 -48.64 -53.41 10.86
N LEU A 374 -47.61 -53.13 10.05
CA LEU A 374 -46.29 -53.73 10.23
C LEU A 374 -45.60 -53.20 11.50
N LEU A 375 -45.70 -51.89 11.76
CA LEU A 375 -45.17 -51.27 12.96
C LEU A 375 -45.85 -51.81 14.22
N ASP A 376 -47.19 -51.94 14.21
CA ASP A 376 -47.99 -52.42 15.35
C ASP A 376 -47.94 -53.94 15.60
N SER A 377 -47.39 -54.72 14.67
CA SER A 377 -47.34 -56.19 14.80
C SER A 377 -46.61 -56.65 16.08
N THR A 378 -47.13 -57.65 16.81
CA THR A 378 -46.45 -58.14 18.03
C THR A 378 -45.15 -58.88 17.66
N GLU A 379 -44.02 -58.53 18.31
CA GLU A 379 -42.70 -59.14 18.05
C GLU A 379 -42.68 -60.61 18.50
N LYS A 380 -43.19 -61.52 17.66
CA LYS A 380 -43.19 -62.97 17.99
C LYS A 380 -41.86 -63.67 17.65
N ASN A 381 -41.09 -63.17 16.66
CA ASN A 381 -39.82 -63.76 16.17
C ASN A 381 -38.75 -62.69 15.82
N THR A 382 -37.45 -63.07 15.78
CA THR A 382 -36.32 -62.19 15.40
C THR A 382 -36.40 -61.59 13.99
N GLY A 383 -37.06 -62.30 13.06
CA GLY A 383 -37.34 -61.80 11.71
C GLY A 383 -38.28 -60.59 11.68
N ALA A 384 -39.28 -60.56 12.58
CA ALA A 384 -40.23 -59.43 12.69
C ALA A 384 -39.57 -58.17 13.26
N ALA A 385 -38.61 -58.32 14.19
CA ALA A 385 -37.83 -57.19 14.69
C ALA A 385 -36.91 -56.60 13.60
N ARG A 386 -36.35 -57.43 12.72
CA ARG A 386 -35.53 -56.99 11.57
C ARG A 386 -36.35 -56.28 10.52
N SER A 387 -37.54 -56.78 10.16
CA SER A 387 -38.41 -56.13 9.18
C SER A 387 -38.92 -54.78 9.68
N LYS A 388 -39.28 -54.66 10.97
CA LYS A 388 -39.62 -53.37 11.60
C LYS A 388 -38.47 -52.36 11.57
N LEU A 389 -37.27 -52.80 11.93
CA LEU A 389 -36.07 -51.95 11.88
C LEU A 389 -35.78 -51.49 10.43
N ASN A 390 -35.94 -52.39 9.47
CA ASN A 390 -35.74 -52.11 8.05
C ASN A 390 -36.80 -51.15 7.49
N LEU A 391 -38.04 -51.26 7.96
CA LEU A 391 -39.11 -50.29 7.67
C LEU A 391 -38.77 -48.90 8.21
N LEU A 392 -38.25 -48.79 9.45
CA LEU A 392 -37.80 -47.50 10.00
C LEU A 392 -36.67 -46.89 9.16
N TYR A 393 -35.75 -47.71 8.62
CA TYR A 393 -34.71 -47.25 7.71
C TYR A 393 -35.27 -46.73 6.39
N TYR A 394 -36.23 -47.43 5.80
CA TYR A 394 -36.93 -46.97 4.60
C TYR A 394 -37.69 -45.66 4.85
N LEU A 395 -38.41 -45.54 5.97
CA LEU A 395 -39.09 -44.30 6.36
C LEU A 395 -38.11 -43.14 6.56
N CYS A 396 -36.91 -43.37 7.12
CA CYS A 396 -35.86 -42.34 7.21
C CYS A 396 -35.41 -41.83 5.84
N THR A 397 -35.39 -42.68 4.80
CA THR A 397 -34.97 -42.26 3.46
C THR A 397 -36.02 -41.43 2.74
N VAL A 398 -37.29 -41.67 3.04
CA VAL A 398 -38.44 -41.07 2.34
C VAL A 398 -38.90 -39.78 3.03
N ALA A 399 -38.83 -39.71 4.36
CA ALA A 399 -39.25 -38.56 5.17
C ALA A 399 -38.41 -37.28 4.97
N VAL A 400 -37.30 -37.37 4.22
CA VAL A 400 -36.46 -36.19 3.85
C VAL A 400 -37.15 -35.32 2.79
N HIS A 401 -38.09 -35.89 2.02
CA HIS A 401 -38.77 -35.15 0.96
C HIS A 401 -39.99 -34.41 1.50
N LYS A 402 -40.00 -33.07 1.35
CA LYS A 402 -41.02 -32.15 1.86
C LYS A 402 -42.45 -32.57 1.51
N GLU A 403 -42.72 -32.82 0.23
CA GLU A 403 -44.06 -33.23 -0.25
C GLU A 403 -44.54 -34.52 0.40
N VAL A 404 -43.63 -35.47 0.59
CA VAL A 404 -43.91 -36.78 1.16
C VAL A 404 -44.13 -36.68 2.67
N ALA A 405 -43.33 -35.88 3.37
CA ALA A 405 -43.48 -35.61 4.80
C ALA A 405 -44.83 -34.91 5.10
N THR A 406 -45.21 -33.91 4.30
CA THR A 406 -46.48 -33.18 4.44
C THR A 406 -47.71 -34.01 4.06
N ARG A 407 -47.62 -34.94 3.09
CA ARG A 407 -48.77 -35.68 2.52
C ARG A 407 -49.34 -36.77 3.44
N ARG A 408 -50.01 -36.42 4.55
CA ARG A 408 -50.65 -37.36 5.52
C ARG A 408 -49.73 -38.40 6.19
N LEU A 409 -48.45 -38.51 5.80
CA LEU A 409 -47.45 -39.36 6.44
C LEU A 409 -47.21 -38.96 7.90
N PHE A 410 -47.19 -37.64 8.16
CA PHE A 410 -47.11 -37.06 9.49
C PHE A 410 -48.34 -37.29 10.37
N CYS A 411 -49.52 -37.61 9.82
CA CYS A 411 -50.70 -37.91 10.65
C CYS A 411 -50.94 -39.43 10.80
N GLY A 412 -50.72 -40.22 9.74
CA GLY A 412 -51.09 -41.65 9.74
C GLY A 412 -50.06 -42.59 10.38
N ILE A 413 -48.76 -42.27 10.29
CA ILE A 413 -47.67 -43.12 10.84
C ILE A 413 -47.13 -42.55 12.15
N PHE A 414 -47.24 -41.24 12.35
CA PHE A 414 -46.69 -40.55 13.53
C PHE A 414 -47.26 -41.07 14.85
N GLU A 415 -48.59 -41.23 14.97
CA GLU A 415 -49.22 -41.71 16.20
C GLU A 415 -48.73 -43.12 16.59
N VAL A 416 -48.59 -44.00 15.61
CA VAL A 416 -48.12 -45.39 15.78
C VAL A 416 -46.64 -45.43 16.18
N VAL A 417 -45.80 -44.62 15.52
CA VAL A 417 -44.36 -44.52 15.81
C VAL A 417 -44.12 -43.85 17.18
N PHE A 418 -44.97 -42.89 17.56
CA PHE A 418 -44.93 -42.19 18.84
C PHE A 418 -45.30 -43.12 20.02
N LEU A 419 -46.37 -43.92 19.89
CA LEU A 419 -46.72 -44.98 20.84
C LEU A 419 -45.58 -46.00 21.03
N HIS A 420 -44.82 -46.29 19.98
CA HIS A 420 -43.67 -47.17 20.05
C HIS A 420 -42.44 -46.54 20.73
N LEU A 421 -42.22 -45.22 20.60
CA LEU A 421 -41.19 -44.49 21.34
C LEU A 421 -41.39 -44.64 22.86
N GLN A 422 -42.65 -44.56 23.31
CA GLN A 422 -43.04 -44.69 24.72
C GLN A 422 -42.78 -46.10 25.30
N LYS A 423 -42.90 -47.17 24.48
CA LYS A 423 -42.81 -48.58 24.94
C LYS A 423 -41.43 -49.24 24.84
N MET A 424 -40.48 -48.67 24.09
CA MET A 424 -39.19 -49.34 23.76
C MET A 424 -38.09 -49.11 24.82
N TYR A 425 -37.36 -50.16 25.25
CA TYR A 425 -36.25 -50.04 26.25
C TYR A 425 -34.83 -49.91 25.64
N PHE A 426 -34.63 -50.21 24.35
CA PHE A 426 -33.30 -50.22 23.71
C PHE A 426 -32.91 -48.88 23.07
N VAL A 427 -31.79 -48.29 23.50
CA VAL A 427 -31.25 -46.97 23.06
C VAL A 427 -31.07 -46.86 21.54
N TYR A 428 -30.53 -47.90 20.89
CA TYR A 428 -30.28 -47.90 19.43
C TYR A 428 -31.58 -47.85 18.60
N ARG A 429 -32.63 -48.56 19.03
CA ARG A 429 -33.95 -48.53 18.37
C ARG A 429 -34.68 -47.23 18.64
N ARG A 430 -34.62 -46.70 19.88
CA ARG A 430 -35.14 -45.37 20.24
C ARG A 430 -34.53 -44.25 19.39
N ALA A 431 -33.21 -44.28 19.15
CA ALA A 431 -32.54 -43.28 18.31
C ALA A 431 -33.04 -43.28 16.86
N LYS A 432 -33.40 -44.44 16.30
CA LYS A 432 -33.93 -44.55 14.94
C LYS A 432 -35.40 -44.11 14.84
N VAL A 433 -36.22 -44.49 15.82
CA VAL A 433 -37.61 -44.02 15.94
C VAL A 433 -37.64 -42.49 16.11
N ALA A 434 -36.80 -41.95 16.99
CA ALA A 434 -36.65 -40.51 17.18
C ALA A 434 -36.17 -39.79 15.91
N ARG A 435 -35.26 -40.40 15.13
CA ARG A 435 -34.81 -39.85 13.85
C ARG A 435 -35.92 -39.76 12.80
N VAL A 436 -36.80 -40.77 12.70
CA VAL A 436 -37.97 -40.71 11.80
C VAL A 436 -38.93 -39.60 12.21
N ILE A 437 -39.25 -39.50 13.50
CA ILE A 437 -40.12 -38.44 14.04
C ILE A 437 -39.51 -37.05 13.79
N ALA A 438 -38.21 -36.89 14.01
CA ALA A 438 -37.51 -35.62 13.80
C ALA A 438 -37.44 -35.21 12.31
N LEU A 439 -37.15 -36.16 11.41
CA LEU A 439 -37.15 -35.90 9.96
C LEU A 439 -38.55 -35.54 9.45
N LEU A 440 -39.58 -36.23 9.93
CA LEU A 440 -40.96 -35.92 9.60
C LEU A 440 -41.34 -34.51 10.06
N ALA A 441 -41.01 -34.14 11.31
CA ALA A 441 -41.25 -32.79 11.82
C ALA A 441 -40.45 -31.69 11.08
N LEU A 442 -39.21 -31.99 10.66
CA LEU A 442 -38.33 -31.04 9.97
C LEU A 442 -38.81 -30.71 8.54
N HIS A 443 -39.40 -31.69 7.85
CA HIS A 443 -39.75 -31.55 6.44
C HIS A 443 -41.25 -31.34 6.20
N THR A 444 -42.10 -31.38 7.23
CA THR A 444 -43.53 -31.03 7.13
C THR A 444 -43.77 -29.53 7.07
N SER A 445 -44.62 -29.09 6.15
CA SER A 445 -45.01 -27.68 6.02
C SER A 445 -46.34 -27.30 6.68
N GLU A 446 -47.14 -28.28 7.09
CA GLU A 446 -48.45 -28.07 7.74
C GLU A 446 -48.57 -28.94 9.00
N LEU A 447 -48.82 -28.31 10.15
CA LEU A 447 -49.17 -28.98 11.40
C LEU A 447 -50.69 -28.86 11.61
N ARG A 448 -51.40 -29.99 11.65
CA ARG A 448 -52.84 -30.01 11.96
C ARG A 448 -53.06 -29.98 13.48
N GLU A 449 -54.18 -29.41 13.93
CA GLU A 449 -54.51 -29.12 15.34
C GLU A 449 -54.51 -30.36 16.27
N ASN A 450 -54.61 -31.58 15.74
CA ASN A 450 -54.73 -32.81 16.53
C ASN A 450 -53.38 -33.49 16.89
N VAL A 451 -52.25 -32.83 16.68
CA VAL A 451 -50.92 -33.42 16.92
C VAL A 451 -50.44 -33.03 18.34
N PRO A 452 -50.12 -33.99 19.24
CA PRO A 452 -49.73 -33.69 20.63
C PRO A 452 -48.27 -33.19 20.73
N VAL A 453 -48.01 -31.98 20.21
CA VAL A 453 -46.67 -31.36 20.16
C VAL A 453 -46.05 -31.20 21.56
N SER A 454 -46.88 -30.97 22.59
CA SER A 454 -46.46 -30.82 24.00
C SER A 454 -46.01 -32.13 24.67
N GLU A 455 -46.63 -33.27 24.38
CA GLU A 455 -46.22 -34.58 24.92
C GLU A 455 -44.99 -35.14 24.19
N VAL A 456 -44.87 -34.82 22.90
CA VAL A 456 -43.73 -35.15 22.04
C VAL A 456 -42.48 -34.42 22.54
N THR A 457 -42.57 -33.13 22.85
CA THR A 457 -41.47 -32.34 23.41
C THR A 457 -41.02 -32.82 24.80
N PHE A 458 -41.93 -33.33 25.63
CA PHE A 458 -41.63 -33.90 26.95
C PHE A 458 -41.00 -35.30 26.91
N HIS A 459 -41.41 -36.20 26.01
CA HIS A 459 -40.81 -37.55 25.92
C HIS A 459 -39.52 -37.58 25.11
N LEU A 460 -39.38 -36.66 24.16
CA LEU A 460 -38.10 -36.43 23.53
C LEU A 460 -37.15 -35.63 24.44
N PHE A 461 -37.51 -35.17 25.65
CA PHE A 461 -36.72 -34.26 26.52
C PHE A 461 -35.23 -34.67 26.75
N PHE A 462 -34.86 -35.94 26.57
CA PHE A 462 -33.46 -36.43 26.58
C PHE A 462 -32.71 -36.32 25.23
N LEU A 463 -33.42 -36.14 24.12
CA LEU A 463 -32.96 -36.12 22.72
C LEU A 463 -33.38 -34.84 21.96
N THR A 464 -34.53 -34.22 22.23
CA THR A 464 -35.02 -33.01 21.56
C THR A 464 -34.32 -31.75 22.02
N GLN A 465 -33.87 -31.57 23.26
CA GLN A 465 -33.17 -30.30 23.58
C GLN A 465 -31.84 -30.13 22.83
N LEU A 466 -31.24 -31.23 22.34
CA LEU A 466 -30.11 -31.20 21.41
C LEU A 466 -30.50 -30.77 20.00
N ILE A 467 -31.77 -30.98 19.63
CA ILE A 467 -32.33 -30.76 18.29
C ILE A 467 -33.10 -29.43 18.22
N SER A 468 -33.87 -29.06 19.25
CA SER A 468 -34.64 -27.82 19.33
C SER A 468 -33.78 -26.58 19.53
N LEU A 469 -32.68 -26.66 20.30
CA LEU A 469 -31.66 -25.59 20.30
C LEU A 469 -30.91 -25.50 18.97
N SER A 470 -30.73 -26.62 18.25
CA SER A 470 -30.13 -26.58 16.91
C SER A 470 -31.08 -26.01 15.84
N LEU A 471 -32.38 -26.30 15.95
CA LEU A 471 -33.44 -25.77 15.08
C LEU A 471 -33.68 -24.29 15.31
N LEU A 472 -33.64 -23.80 16.56
CA LEU A 472 -33.73 -22.36 16.87
C LEU A 472 -32.65 -21.55 16.13
N ILE A 473 -31.42 -22.08 16.06
CA ILE A 473 -30.28 -21.45 15.37
C ILE A 473 -30.42 -21.55 13.84
N THR A 474 -31.18 -22.53 13.32
CA THR A 474 -31.40 -22.68 11.87
C THR A 474 -32.59 -21.84 11.38
N GLU A 475 -33.60 -21.61 12.22
CA GLU A 475 -34.77 -20.79 11.90
C GLU A 475 -34.55 -19.29 12.12
N GLU A 476 -33.59 -18.84 12.95
CA GLU A 476 -33.26 -17.40 13.05
C GLU A 476 -32.75 -16.77 11.74
N LYS A 477 -32.39 -17.57 10.72
CA LYS A 477 -32.09 -17.07 9.37
C LYS A 477 -33.31 -16.95 8.46
N LYS A 478 -34.51 -17.31 8.92
CA LYS A 478 -35.78 -17.20 8.19
C LYS A 478 -36.83 -16.56 9.10
N VAL A 479 -37.04 -15.26 8.90
CA VAL A 479 -38.32 -14.54 9.09
C VAL A 479 -39.11 -14.87 10.37
N HIS A 480 -39.01 -13.94 11.33
CA HIS A 480 -39.84 -13.76 12.54
C HIS A 480 -39.62 -14.73 13.72
N PRO A 481 -39.02 -14.28 14.84
CA PRO A 481 -39.14 -15.00 16.10
C PRO A 481 -40.52 -14.73 16.71
N ARG A 482 -41.45 -15.67 16.56
CA ARG A 482 -42.62 -15.74 17.45
C ARG A 482 -42.18 -16.18 18.84
N GLU A 483 -42.89 -15.70 19.86
CA GLU A 483 -42.68 -15.78 21.31
C GLU A 483 -42.55 -17.21 21.91
N TRP A 484 -41.75 -18.13 21.39
CA TRP A 484 -41.71 -19.51 21.89
C TRP A 484 -40.35 -19.89 22.53
N LEU A 485 -40.43 -20.33 23.79
CA LEU A 485 -39.46 -21.06 24.62
C LEU A 485 -38.42 -20.25 25.44
N VAL A 486 -38.74 -19.99 26.72
CA VAL A 486 -37.74 -19.72 27.77
C VAL A 486 -36.93 -21.01 28.02
N VAL A 487 -35.60 -20.96 27.87
CA VAL A 487 -34.72 -22.11 28.21
C VAL A 487 -34.63 -22.25 29.73
N PRO A 488 -35.02 -23.40 30.33
CA PRO A 488 -34.99 -23.58 31.78
C PRO A 488 -33.56 -23.54 32.36
N SER A 489 -33.37 -22.92 33.53
CA SER A 489 -32.08 -22.86 34.25
C SER A 489 -31.44 -24.26 34.47
N ALA A 490 -32.27 -25.28 34.67
CA ALA A 490 -31.82 -26.67 34.80
C ALA A 490 -31.04 -27.18 33.56
N ALA A 491 -31.36 -26.71 32.35
CA ALA A 491 -30.68 -27.13 31.13
C ALA A 491 -29.21 -26.68 31.10
N TYR A 492 -28.93 -25.43 31.51
CA TYR A 492 -27.55 -24.94 31.63
C TYR A 492 -26.76 -25.75 32.67
N THR A 493 -27.39 -26.10 33.79
CA THR A 493 -26.75 -26.90 34.85
C THR A 493 -26.39 -28.31 34.36
N VAL A 494 -27.28 -28.96 33.60
CA VAL A 494 -27.03 -30.28 33.01
C VAL A 494 -25.89 -30.20 31.97
N LEU A 495 -25.90 -29.22 31.09
CA LEU A 495 -24.84 -29.03 30.10
C LEU A 495 -23.47 -28.78 30.76
N MET A 496 -23.43 -27.98 31.82
CA MET A 496 -22.22 -27.76 32.63
C MET A 496 -21.72 -29.05 33.29
N ARG A 497 -22.62 -29.93 33.73
CA ARG A 497 -22.25 -31.26 34.27
C ARG A 497 -21.67 -32.17 33.19
N CYS A 498 -22.23 -32.14 31.98
CA CYS A 498 -21.77 -32.93 30.84
C CYS A 498 -20.36 -32.56 30.33
N LEU A 499 -19.79 -31.45 30.79
CA LEU A 499 -18.40 -31.04 30.50
C LEU A 499 -17.39 -31.48 31.58
N ARG A 500 -17.85 -32.06 32.68
CA ARG A 500 -16.99 -32.42 33.82
C ARG A 500 -16.14 -33.66 33.53
N GLU A 501 -15.07 -33.78 34.29
CA GLU A 501 -14.19 -34.94 34.29
C GLU A 501 -14.97 -36.24 34.59
N GLY A 502 -14.69 -37.30 33.83
CA GLY A 502 -15.30 -38.63 33.99
C GLY A 502 -16.48 -38.95 33.06
N GLU A 503 -17.05 -37.96 32.38
CA GLU A 503 -18.12 -38.18 31.40
C GLU A 503 -17.60 -38.74 30.05
N ASP A 504 -18.50 -39.37 29.29
CA ASP A 504 -18.13 -39.95 27.99
C ASP A 504 -17.61 -38.90 27.00
N ARG A 505 -16.62 -39.27 26.18
CA ARG A 505 -15.96 -38.34 25.26
C ARG A 505 -16.91 -37.78 24.21
N VAL A 506 -17.92 -38.54 23.79
CA VAL A 506 -18.95 -38.08 22.85
C VAL A 506 -19.87 -37.09 23.55
N VAL A 507 -20.23 -37.34 24.81
CA VAL A 507 -21.05 -36.42 25.63
C VAL A 507 -20.32 -35.09 25.85
N ASN A 508 -19.04 -35.14 26.21
CA ASN A 508 -18.20 -33.95 26.35
C ASN A 508 -18.13 -33.13 25.05
N HIS A 509 -17.93 -33.79 23.90
CA HIS A 509 -17.87 -33.13 22.60
C HIS A 509 -19.22 -32.54 22.20
N LEU A 510 -20.30 -33.26 22.47
CA LEU A 510 -21.66 -32.80 22.22
C LEU A 510 -21.97 -31.54 23.04
N ALA A 511 -21.68 -31.57 24.35
CA ALA A 511 -21.86 -30.43 25.24
C ALA A 511 -21.04 -29.21 24.79
N ALA A 512 -19.76 -29.40 24.49
CA ALA A 512 -18.90 -28.32 24.01
C ALA A 512 -19.38 -27.75 22.66
N LYS A 513 -19.89 -28.60 21.75
CA LYS A 513 -20.42 -28.17 20.45
C LYS A 513 -21.73 -27.39 20.57
N ILE A 514 -22.61 -27.75 21.51
CA ILE A 514 -23.84 -26.98 21.79
C ILE A 514 -23.47 -25.58 22.23
N ILE A 515 -22.57 -25.46 23.20
CA ILE A 515 -22.10 -24.18 23.71
C ILE A 515 -21.44 -23.36 22.60
N GLU A 516 -20.59 -23.99 21.79
CA GLU A 516 -20.00 -23.37 20.60
C GLU A 516 -21.07 -22.77 19.68
N ASN A 517 -22.12 -23.52 19.36
CA ASN A 517 -23.15 -23.07 18.44
C ASN A 517 -24.05 -21.97 19.05
N VAL A 518 -24.48 -22.13 20.31
CA VAL A 518 -25.33 -21.13 20.99
C VAL A 518 -24.60 -19.81 21.13
N CYS A 519 -23.36 -19.83 21.62
CA CYS A 519 -22.53 -18.64 21.82
C CYS A 519 -22.02 -18.03 20.49
N THR A 520 -22.37 -18.59 19.33
CA THR A 520 -22.09 -17.93 18.04
C THR A 520 -22.97 -16.68 17.87
N THR A 521 -24.19 -16.73 18.42
CA THR A 521 -25.13 -15.60 18.47
C THR A 521 -24.94 -14.79 19.75
N LEU A 522 -25.13 -13.47 19.69
CA LEU A 522 -25.13 -12.59 20.87
C LEU A 522 -26.54 -12.56 21.52
N SER A 523 -27.16 -13.73 21.67
CA SER A 523 -28.53 -13.87 22.18
C SER A 523 -28.58 -13.97 23.71
N CYS A 524 -29.77 -13.74 24.29
CA CYS A 524 -30.00 -13.90 25.73
C CYS A 524 -29.69 -15.32 26.25
N TYR A 525 -29.75 -16.33 25.39
CA TYR A 525 -29.41 -17.72 25.72
C TYR A 525 -27.90 -17.92 25.94
N ALA A 526 -27.04 -17.16 25.25
CA ALA A 526 -25.60 -17.21 25.48
C ALA A 526 -25.23 -16.72 26.89
N GLN A 527 -26.00 -15.77 27.44
CA GLN A 527 -25.81 -15.24 28.79
C GLN A 527 -25.89 -16.33 29.87
N GLY A 528 -26.72 -17.36 29.67
CA GLY A 528 -26.89 -18.46 30.62
C GLY A 528 -25.66 -19.36 30.82
N PHE A 529 -24.70 -19.33 29.89
CA PHE A 529 -23.43 -20.06 30.00
C PHE A 529 -22.30 -19.26 30.66
N ILE A 530 -22.47 -17.95 30.81
CA ILE A 530 -21.44 -17.05 31.35
C ILE A 530 -21.36 -17.26 32.87
N THR A 531 -20.49 -18.17 33.28
CA THR A 531 -20.21 -18.50 34.69
C THR A 531 -18.71 -18.41 34.94
N GLY A 532 -18.28 -18.22 36.20
CA GLY A 532 -16.83 -18.20 36.51
C GLY A 532 -16.12 -19.53 36.19
N GLU A 533 -16.86 -20.65 36.16
CA GLU A 533 -16.30 -21.99 35.99
C GLU A 533 -16.21 -22.46 34.52
N ILE A 534 -17.00 -21.90 33.60
CA ILE A 534 -17.07 -22.39 32.21
C ILE A 534 -15.71 -22.32 31.50
N GLY A 535 -14.95 -21.26 31.73
CA GLY A 535 -13.62 -21.09 31.16
C GLY A 535 -12.67 -22.23 31.53
N PRO A 536 -12.39 -22.41 32.84
CA PRO A 536 -11.58 -23.51 33.34
C PRO A 536 -12.03 -24.90 32.90
N VAL A 537 -13.35 -25.15 32.83
CA VAL A 537 -13.89 -26.45 32.43
C VAL A 537 -13.61 -26.74 30.95
N LEU A 538 -13.85 -25.78 30.06
CA LEU A 538 -13.51 -25.92 28.64
C LEU A 538 -12.00 -26.04 28.41
N TRP A 539 -11.19 -25.31 29.19
CA TRP A 539 -9.73 -25.41 29.13
C TRP A 539 -9.21 -26.79 29.59
N TYR A 540 -9.85 -27.39 30.61
CA TYR A 540 -9.55 -28.74 31.04
C TYR A 540 -9.78 -29.75 29.90
N LEU A 541 -10.92 -29.68 29.20
CA LEU A 541 -11.20 -30.55 28.05
C LEU A 541 -10.16 -30.38 26.92
N PHE A 542 -9.71 -29.15 26.67
CA PHE A 542 -8.64 -28.87 25.71
C PHE A 542 -7.31 -29.56 26.08
N THR A 543 -6.91 -29.46 27.34
CA THR A 543 -5.61 -29.98 27.80
C THR A 543 -5.60 -31.49 28.00
N HIS A 544 -6.72 -32.09 28.44
CA HIS A 544 -6.79 -33.49 28.85
C HIS A 544 -7.43 -34.43 27.81
N SER A 545 -8.04 -33.88 26.74
CA SER A 545 -8.51 -34.70 25.62
C SER A 545 -7.34 -35.24 24.78
N THR A 546 -7.48 -36.43 24.21
CA THR A 546 -6.57 -36.96 23.18
C THR A 546 -7.10 -36.75 21.75
N VAL A 547 -8.30 -36.18 21.62
CA VAL A 547 -9.01 -36.04 20.34
C VAL A 547 -8.95 -34.58 19.88
N ASP A 548 -8.24 -34.32 18.77
CA ASP A 548 -8.02 -32.96 18.26
C ASP A 548 -9.31 -32.22 17.90
N SER A 549 -10.33 -32.92 17.39
CA SER A 549 -11.63 -32.30 17.10
C SER A 549 -12.30 -31.76 18.36
N LEU A 550 -12.25 -32.51 19.47
CA LEU A 550 -12.75 -32.05 20.76
C LEU A 550 -11.92 -30.88 21.30
N LYS A 551 -10.59 -30.93 21.18
CA LYS A 551 -9.72 -29.82 21.59
C LYS A 551 -10.06 -28.52 20.86
N ILE A 552 -10.23 -28.61 19.55
CA ILE A 552 -10.61 -27.47 18.71
C ILE A 552 -11.97 -26.95 19.14
N THR A 553 -12.98 -27.81 19.29
CA THR A 553 -14.33 -27.40 19.71
C THR A 553 -14.37 -26.78 21.10
N ALA A 554 -13.61 -27.32 22.07
CA ALA A 554 -13.54 -26.75 23.42
C ALA A 554 -12.96 -25.32 23.42
N ILE A 555 -11.85 -25.09 22.70
CA ILE A 555 -11.26 -23.75 22.56
C ILE A 555 -12.13 -22.82 21.70
N SER A 556 -12.79 -23.36 20.68
CA SER A 556 -13.72 -22.62 19.82
C SER A 556 -14.96 -22.15 20.58
N ALA A 557 -15.49 -22.98 21.48
CA ALA A 557 -16.56 -22.62 22.41
C ALA A 557 -16.10 -21.55 23.40
N LEU A 558 -14.91 -21.72 23.99
CA LEU A 558 -14.33 -20.73 24.89
C LEU A 558 -14.12 -19.38 24.20
N CYS A 559 -13.65 -19.37 22.96
CA CYS A 559 -13.47 -18.17 22.16
C CYS A 559 -14.79 -17.42 21.94
N ARG A 560 -15.88 -18.13 21.68
CA ARG A 560 -17.21 -17.53 21.51
C ARG A 560 -17.81 -17.02 22.82
N ILE A 561 -17.60 -17.73 23.93
CA ILE A 561 -17.98 -17.21 25.26
C ILE A 561 -17.19 -15.94 25.57
N THR A 562 -15.89 -15.89 25.23
CA THR A 562 -15.04 -14.71 25.44
C THR A 562 -15.57 -13.48 24.69
N ARG A 563 -16.24 -13.68 23.55
CA ARG A 563 -16.96 -12.62 22.82
C ARG A 563 -18.12 -12.03 23.62
N CYS A 564 -18.86 -12.87 24.35
CA CYS A 564 -19.98 -12.44 25.20
C CYS A 564 -19.48 -11.87 26.54
N SER A 565 -18.45 -12.48 27.13
CA SER A 565 -17.84 -12.06 28.38
C SER A 565 -16.34 -12.38 28.38
N PRO A 566 -15.47 -11.37 28.30
CA PRO A 566 -14.02 -11.56 28.33
C PRO A 566 -13.51 -12.20 29.62
N ASN A 567 -14.28 -12.08 30.72
CA ASN A 567 -13.96 -12.65 32.03
C ASN A 567 -13.84 -14.19 31.99
N ALA A 568 -14.46 -14.85 31.01
CA ALA A 568 -14.35 -16.30 30.85
C ALA A 568 -12.92 -16.76 30.48
N PHE A 569 -12.18 -15.97 29.68
CA PHE A 569 -10.79 -16.27 29.38
C PHE A 569 -9.86 -15.79 30.50
N GLN A 570 -10.20 -14.68 31.16
CA GLN A 570 -9.50 -14.22 32.35
C GLN A 570 -9.45 -15.30 33.44
N SER A 571 -10.57 -15.95 33.76
CA SER A 571 -10.61 -16.99 34.79
C SER A 571 -9.75 -18.22 34.45
N VAL A 572 -9.51 -18.48 33.16
CA VAL A 572 -8.54 -19.49 32.72
C VAL A 572 -7.11 -19.06 33.05
N ILE A 573 -6.74 -17.81 32.73
CA ILE A 573 -5.39 -17.29 33.01
C ILE A 573 -5.12 -17.25 34.51
N GLU A 574 -6.12 -16.86 35.32
CA GLU A 574 -6.00 -16.82 36.79
C GLU A 574 -5.82 -18.21 37.39
N LYS A 575 -6.53 -19.23 36.88
CA LYS A 575 -6.50 -20.59 37.43
C LYS A 575 -5.32 -21.43 36.91
N VAL A 576 -4.97 -21.28 35.64
CA VAL A 576 -3.95 -22.12 34.96
C VAL A 576 -2.58 -21.44 34.95
N GLY A 577 -2.55 -20.11 34.95
CA GLY A 577 -1.34 -19.30 34.83
C GLY A 577 -1.01 -18.92 33.38
N LEU A 578 -0.55 -17.68 33.19
CA LEU A 578 -0.23 -17.11 31.87
C LEU A 578 0.82 -17.94 31.11
N THR A 579 1.90 -18.37 31.77
CA THR A 579 3.00 -19.13 31.13
C THR A 579 2.51 -20.45 30.49
N ALA A 580 1.62 -21.18 31.16
CA ALA A 580 1.03 -22.41 30.62
C ALA A 580 0.12 -22.13 29.41
N VAL A 581 -0.61 -21.01 29.42
CA VAL A 581 -1.40 -20.54 28.28
C VAL A 581 -0.48 -20.16 27.11
N LEU A 582 0.64 -19.47 27.35
CA LEU A 582 1.61 -19.10 26.31
C LEU A 582 2.30 -20.33 25.70
N ASN A 583 2.68 -21.32 26.51
CA ASN A 583 3.22 -22.59 26.03
C ASN A 583 2.21 -23.31 25.12
N SER A 584 0.93 -23.32 25.50
CA SER A 584 -0.15 -23.91 24.70
C SER A 584 -0.38 -23.16 23.38
N LEU A 585 -0.21 -21.84 23.37
CA LEU A 585 -0.25 -21.03 22.15
C LEU A 585 0.94 -21.33 21.23
N ALA A 586 2.15 -21.46 21.78
CA ALA A 586 3.36 -21.73 21.02
C ALA A 586 3.34 -23.12 20.34
N THR A 587 2.86 -24.16 21.05
CA THR A 587 2.84 -25.54 20.54
C THR A 587 1.49 -25.97 19.93
N GLY A 588 0.49 -25.09 19.95
CA GLY A 588 -0.87 -25.41 19.51
C GLY A 588 -1.00 -25.62 17.99
N ILE A 589 -2.02 -26.36 17.58
CA ILE A 589 -2.38 -26.51 16.16
C ILE A 589 -2.94 -25.19 15.63
N CYS A 590 -2.78 -24.89 14.33
CA CYS A 590 -3.17 -23.62 13.71
C CYS A 590 -4.57 -23.11 14.10
N LYS A 591 -5.59 -23.98 14.16
CA LYS A 591 -6.95 -23.56 14.55
C LYS A 591 -7.05 -23.15 16.02
N ILE A 592 -6.35 -23.82 16.92
CA ILE A 592 -6.30 -23.47 18.34
C ILE A 592 -5.54 -22.14 18.51
N GLN A 593 -4.41 -21.98 17.83
CA GLN A 593 -3.65 -20.72 17.81
C GLN A 593 -4.51 -19.54 17.35
N GLN A 594 -5.28 -19.72 16.28
CA GLN A 594 -6.18 -18.70 15.75
C GLN A 594 -7.23 -18.25 16.80
N TYR A 595 -7.86 -19.18 17.52
CA TYR A 595 -8.85 -18.85 18.56
C TYR A 595 -8.21 -18.22 19.79
N MET A 596 -7.03 -18.71 20.21
CA MET A 596 -6.31 -18.12 21.34
C MET A 596 -5.88 -16.68 21.07
N LEU A 597 -5.40 -16.38 19.86
CA LEU A 597 -5.10 -15.00 19.45
C LEU A 597 -6.34 -14.09 19.49
N THR A 598 -7.50 -14.60 19.03
CA THR A 598 -8.76 -13.85 19.14
C THR A 598 -9.16 -13.60 20.59
N MET A 599 -9.02 -14.59 21.48
CA MET A 599 -9.33 -14.40 22.91
C MET A 599 -8.39 -13.38 23.57
N PHE A 600 -7.10 -13.42 23.27
CA PHE A 600 -6.16 -12.40 23.74
C PHE A 600 -6.54 -11.00 23.22
N SER A 601 -6.87 -10.88 21.93
CA SER A 601 -7.28 -9.62 21.31
C SER A 601 -8.60 -9.07 21.89
N ALA A 602 -9.58 -9.95 22.16
CA ALA A 602 -10.83 -9.56 22.80
C ALA A 602 -10.60 -9.08 24.24
N MET A 603 -9.82 -9.82 25.03
CA MET A 603 -9.55 -9.47 26.43
C MET A 603 -8.77 -8.16 26.57
N LEU A 604 -7.75 -7.95 25.74
CA LEU A 604 -6.97 -6.71 25.71
C LEU A 604 -7.82 -5.51 25.24
N SER A 605 -8.76 -5.70 24.29
CA SER A 605 -9.68 -4.64 23.86
C SER A 605 -10.65 -4.15 24.93
N CYS A 606 -10.87 -4.97 25.97
CA CYS A 606 -11.69 -4.63 27.14
C CYS A 606 -10.87 -4.12 28.33
N GLY A 607 -9.54 -3.98 28.19
CA GLY A 607 -8.64 -3.51 29.25
C GLY A 607 -8.36 -4.51 30.37
N ILE A 608 -8.76 -5.78 30.22
CA ILE A 608 -8.61 -6.81 31.25
C ILE A 608 -7.19 -7.40 31.21
N HIS A 609 -6.54 -7.54 32.39
CA HIS A 609 -5.14 -7.95 32.53
C HIS A 609 -4.11 -7.14 31.73
N LEU A 610 -4.52 -5.97 31.25
CA LEU A 610 -3.76 -5.10 30.34
C LEU A 610 -2.34 -4.85 30.87
N GLN A 611 -2.21 -4.36 32.10
CA GLN A 611 -0.92 -4.06 32.72
C GLN A 611 0.02 -5.28 32.84
N ARG A 612 -0.53 -6.47 33.12
CA ARG A 612 0.27 -7.70 33.27
C ARG A 612 0.79 -8.19 31.93
N LEU A 613 -0.04 -8.16 30.88
CA LEU A 613 0.33 -8.66 29.56
C LEU A 613 1.29 -7.72 28.82
N ILE A 614 1.09 -6.42 28.97
CA ILE A 614 1.89 -5.43 28.26
C ILE A 614 3.33 -5.34 28.76
N GLN A 615 3.60 -5.75 30.00
CA GLN A 615 4.96 -5.76 30.56
C GLN A 615 5.68 -7.10 30.33
N GLU A 616 4.96 -8.13 29.88
CA GLU A 616 5.49 -9.49 29.77
C GLU A 616 6.25 -9.69 28.46
N LYS A 617 7.59 -9.74 28.54
CA LYS A 617 8.46 -9.89 27.35
C LYS A 617 8.25 -11.23 26.63
N GLU A 618 7.96 -12.30 27.39
CA GLU A 618 7.69 -13.62 26.82
C GLU A 618 6.40 -13.63 25.98
N PHE A 619 5.40 -12.83 26.37
CA PHE A 619 4.16 -12.68 25.61
C PHE A 619 4.44 -12.08 24.23
N VAL A 620 5.09 -10.90 24.18
CA VAL A 620 5.40 -10.21 22.92
C VAL A 620 6.24 -11.09 22.00
N THR A 621 7.32 -11.69 22.52
CA THR A 621 8.20 -12.56 21.72
C THR A 621 7.50 -13.82 21.20
N THR A 622 6.58 -14.40 21.97
CA THR A 622 5.75 -15.53 21.51
C THR A 622 4.80 -15.11 20.40
N ILE A 623 4.14 -13.95 20.51
CA ILE A 623 3.26 -13.42 19.45
C ILE A 623 4.05 -13.10 18.19
N THR A 624 5.23 -12.47 18.30
CA THR A 624 6.10 -12.18 17.15
C THR A 624 6.54 -13.46 16.43
N ARG A 625 6.83 -14.55 17.16
CA ARG A 625 7.18 -15.86 16.56
C ARG A 625 6.03 -16.44 15.73
N LEU A 626 4.77 -16.20 16.11
CA LEU A 626 3.60 -16.67 15.35
C LEU A 626 3.47 -15.99 13.96
N LEU A 627 4.18 -14.89 13.71
CA LEU A 627 4.26 -14.27 12.39
C LEU A 627 5.02 -15.14 11.37
N GLU A 628 5.72 -16.19 11.81
CA GLU A 628 6.31 -17.22 10.92
C GLU A 628 5.28 -18.22 10.39
N SER A 629 4.06 -18.23 10.93
CA SER A 629 3.02 -19.20 10.57
C SER A 629 2.64 -19.13 9.07
N PRO A 630 2.38 -20.29 8.42
CA PRO A 630 1.90 -20.30 7.04
C PRO A 630 0.47 -19.73 6.90
N SER A 631 -0.33 -19.74 7.96
CA SER A 631 -1.71 -19.26 7.96
C SER A 631 -1.80 -17.73 7.96
N THR A 632 -2.44 -17.15 6.94
CA THR A 632 -2.69 -15.70 6.84
C THR A 632 -3.48 -15.16 8.04
N PHE A 633 -4.49 -15.90 8.51
CA PHE A 633 -5.31 -15.52 9.67
C PHE A 633 -4.52 -15.46 10.98
N ILE A 634 -3.57 -16.37 11.18
CA ILE A 634 -2.73 -16.37 12.39
C ILE A 634 -1.82 -15.14 12.38
N ARG A 635 -1.19 -14.86 11.24
CA ARG A 635 -0.33 -13.67 11.10
C ARG A 635 -1.13 -12.37 11.28
N ALA A 636 -2.30 -12.26 10.67
CA ALA A 636 -3.18 -11.10 10.79
C ALA A 636 -3.60 -10.85 12.25
N LYS A 637 -4.02 -11.89 12.97
CA LYS A 637 -4.40 -11.78 14.38
C LYS A 637 -3.21 -11.53 15.31
N ALA A 638 -2.04 -12.07 15.00
CA ALA A 638 -0.82 -11.76 15.73
C ALA A 638 -0.45 -10.27 15.57
N PHE A 639 -0.61 -9.70 14.36
CA PHE A 639 -0.45 -8.24 14.16
C PHE A 639 -1.48 -7.43 14.96
N LEU A 640 -2.74 -7.85 15.04
CA LEU A 640 -3.76 -7.17 15.89
C LEU A 640 -3.42 -7.22 17.37
N VAL A 641 -2.96 -8.37 17.89
CA VAL A 641 -2.54 -8.48 19.29
C VAL A 641 -1.34 -7.58 19.57
N LEU A 642 -0.34 -7.56 18.67
CA LEU A 642 0.80 -6.64 18.79
C LEU A 642 0.35 -5.18 18.75
N LEU A 643 -0.55 -4.80 17.84
CA LEU A 643 -1.12 -3.45 17.78
C LEU A 643 -1.73 -3.04 19.12
N GLN A 644 -2.54 -3.90 19.74
CA GLN A 644 -3.15 -3.61 21.04
C GLN A 644 -2.10 -3.46 22.17
N VAL A 645 -1.03 -4.25 22.14
CA VAL A 645 0.07 -4.09 23.11
C VAL A 645 0.77 -2.75 22.91
N LEU A 646 1.06 -2.37 21.66
CA LEU A 646 1.79 -1.16 21.32
C LEU A 646 1.01 0.12 21.63
N ILE A 647 -0.31 0.12 21.40
CA ILE A 647 -1.19 1.25 21.76
C ILE A 647 -1.07 1.63 23.24
N ASN A 648 -0.82 0.64 24.11
CA ASN A 648 -0.79 0.83 25.54
C ASN A 648 0.62 0.91 26.15
N ASN A 649 1.67 0.45 25.44
CA ASN A 649 3.06 0.61 25.86
C ASN A 649 4.02 0.70 24.67
N ARG A 650 4.54 1.91 24.49
CA ARG A 650 5.51 2.26 23.46
C ARG A 650 6.84 1.51 23.60
N GLU A 651 7.28 1.18 24.82
CA GLU A 651 8.58 0.51 25.03
C GLU A 651 8.61 -0.90 24.41
N MET A 652 7.45 -1.55 24.28
CA MET A 652 7.35 -2.86 23.64
C MET A 652 7.58 -2.80 22.13
N LEU A 653 7.58 -1.60 21.53
CA LEU A 653 7.97 -1.42 20.14
C LEU A 653 9.44 -1.77 19.92
N LEU A 654 10.33 -1.36 20.83
CA LEU A 654 11.76 -1.72 20.76
C LEU A 654 11.95 -3.24 20.77
N LEU A 655 11.32 -3.93 21.73
CA LEU A 655 11.39 -5.38 21.84
C LEU A 655 10.85 -6.05 20.56
N SER A 656 9.76 -5.53 20.00
CA SER A 656 9.17 -6.05 18.77
C SER A 656 10.09 -5.85 17.56
N CYS A 657 10.71 -4.68 17.43
CA CYS A 657 11.70 -4.38 16.38
C CYS A 657 12.92 -5.30 16.48
N GLN A 658 13.46 -5.50 17.69
CA GLN A 658 14.56 -6.43 17.96
C GLN A 658 14.18 -7.89 17.62
N ALA A 659 12.91 -8.26 17.83
CA ALA A 659 12.32 -9.54 17.43
C ALA A 659 11.95 -9.63 15.93
N ARG A 660 12.51 -8.74 15.08
CA ARG A 660 12.37 -8.72 13.62
C ARG A 660 10.95 -8.39 13.12
N LEU A 661 10.13 -7.68 13.91
CA LEU A 661 8.78 -7.25 13.51
C LEU A 661 8.77 -6.55 12.14
N VAL A 662 9.69 -5.61 11.91
CA VAL A 662 9.77 -4.82 10.68
C VAL A 662 9.94 -5.73 9.45
N MET A 663 10.77 -6.77 9.54
CA MET A 663 10.97 -7.73 8.45
C MET A 663 9.69 -8.52 8.12
N TYR A 664 8.89 -8.88 9.14
CA TYR A 664 7.59 -9.52 8.92
C TYR A 664 6.57 -8.58 8.27
N ILE A 665 6.56 -7.31 8.68
CA ILE A 665 5.71 -6.28 8.06
C ILE A 665 6.07 -6.11 6.58
N GLU A 666 7.36 -6.02 6.24
CA GLU A 666 7.80 -5.92 4.84
C GLU A 666 7.44 -7.15 4.01
N ARG A 667 7.67 -8.35 4.56
CA ARG A 667 7.36 -9.62 3.88
C ARG A 667 5.88 -9.71 3.52
N ASP A 668 4.99 -9.37 4.44
CA ASP A 668 3.55 -9.50 4.24
C ASP A 668 2.96 -8.30 3.49
N SER A 669 3.54 -7.09 3.61
CA SER A 669 3.17 -5.92 2.79
C SER A 669 3.45 -6.13 1.30
N ARG A 670 4.56 -6.81 0.95
CA ARG A 670 4.86 -7.18 -0.46
C ARG A 670 3.85 -8.17 -1.05
N LYS A 671 3.13 -8.93 -0.22
CA LYS A 671 2.14 -9.93 -0.66
C LYS A 671 0.73 -9.36 -0.78
N THR A 672 0.47 -8.21 -0.15
CA THR A 672 -0.83 -7.53 -0.19
C THR A 672 -0.91 -6.47 -1.29
N THR A 673 0.17 -6.19 -2.03
CA THR A 673 0.15 -5.30 -3.20
C THR A 673 -0.72 -5.90 -4.34
N PRO A 674 -1.51 -5.07 -5.04
CA PRO A 674 -2.54 -5.55 -5.96
C PRO A 674 -1.92 -6.21 -7.21
N GLY A 675 -1.85 -7.54 -7.20
CA GLY A 675 -1.40 -8.35 -8.33
C GLY A 675 -1.79 -9.82 -8.18
N LYS A 676 -2.87 -10.21 -8.87
CA LYS A 676 -3.45 -11.58 -9.02
C LYS A 676 -4.20 -12.13 -7.79
N GLU A 677 -5.48 -12.46 -8.04
CA GLU A 677 -6.42 -13.23 -7.21
C GLU A 677 -6.49 -12.86 -5.72
N GLN A 678 -7.36 -11.89 -5.39
CA GLN A 678 -7.75 -11.57 -4.01
C GLN A 678 -8.48 -12.75 -3.37
N GLN A 679 -7.74 -13.60 -2.66
CA GLN A 679 -8.30 -14.50 -1.66
C GLN A 679 -8.71 -13.67 -0.43
N SER A 680 -9.91 -13.86 0.11
CA SER A 680 -10.47 -13.11 1.25
C SER A 680 -9.55 -13.05 2.49
N GLY A 681 -8.69 -14.06 2.69
CA GLY A 681 -7.70 -14.08 3.77
C GLY A 681 -6.57 -13.04 3.62
N ASN A 682 -6.25 -12.60 2.40
CA ASN A 682 -5.23 -11.58 2.16
C ASN A 682 -5.77 -10.17 2.44
N GLU A 683 -7.06 -9.94 2.20
CA GLU A 683 -7.71 -8.66 2.52
C GLU A 683 -7.74 -8.41 4.04
N TYR A 684 -8.12 -9.42 4.82
CA TYR A 684 -8.09 -9.33 6.29
C TYR A 684 -6.67 -9.06 6.83
N LEU A 685 -5.67 -9.74 6.28
CA LEU A 685 -4.27 -9.51 6.62
C LEU A 685 -3.84 -8.07 6.27
N SER A 686 -4.21 -7.55 5.09
CA SER A 686 -3.90 -6.18 4.70
C SER A 686 -4.50 -5.17 5.69
N LYS A 687 -5.79 -5.29 6.01
CA LYS A 687 -6.48 -4.39 6.97
C LYS A 687 -5.78 -4.37 8.34
N CYS A 688 -5.41 -5.53 8.88
CA CYS A 688 -4.69 -5.61 10.16
C CYS A 688 -3.29 -4.99 10.08
N LEU A 689 -2.58 -5.23 8.96
CA LEU A 689 -1.23 -4.71 8.74
C LEU A 689 -1.23 -3.19 8.56
N ASP A 690 -2.19 -2.64 7.80
CA ASP A 690 -2.33 -1.22 7.55
C ASP A 690 -2.60 -0.43 8.84
N LEU A 691 -3.43 -0.96 9.74
CA LEU A 691 -3.66 -0.37 11.06
C LEU A 691 -2.38 -0.36 11.92
N LEU A 692 -1.63 -1.47 11.93
CA LEU A 692 -0.37 -1.54 12.67
C LEU A 692 0.66 -0.54 12.14
N ILE A 693 0.82 -0.48 10.81
CA ILE A 693 1.72 0.48 10.16
C ILE A 693 1.30 1.92 10.49
N TYR A 694 0.00 2.21 10.39
CA TYR A 694 -0.53 3.55 10.70
C TYR A 694 -0.25 3.96 12.14
N HIS A 695 -0.47 3.07 13.12
CA HIS A 695 -0.15 3.34 14.52
C HIS A 695 1.34 3.59 14.74
N ILE A 696 2.22 2.71 14.22
CA ILE A 696 3.68 2.87 14.37
C ILE A 696 4.18 4.19 13.80
N VAL A 697 3.69 4.60 12.62
CA VAL A 697 4.05 5.90 12.00
C VAL A 697 3.59 7.07 12.88
N ARG A 698 2.41 6.99 13.48
CA ARG A 698 1.85 8.05 14.34
C ARG A 698 2.61 8.21 15.66
N GLU A 699 3.13 7.11 16.23
CA GLU A 699 3.83 7.14 17.52
C GLU A 699 5.28 7.66 17.39
N LEU A 700 5.89 7.55 16.21
CA LEU A 700 7.29 7.89 15.99
C LEU A 700 7.67 9.35 16.29
N PRO A 701 6.90 10.38 15.89
CA PRO A 701 7.18 11.76 16.29
C PRO A 701 7.21 11.94 17.80
N GLY A 702 6.36 11.22 18.54
CA GLY A 702 6.36 11.23 20.00
C GLY A 702 7.64 10.64 20.59
N ILE A 703 8.10 9.51 20.05
CA ILE A 703 9.37 8.86 20.48
C ILE A 703 10.57 9.80 20.25
N LEU A 704 10.65 10.41 19.06
CA LEU A 704 11.71 11.37 18.75
C LEU A 704 11.64 12.61 19.63
N GLY A 705 10.43 13.13 19.89
CA GLY A 705 10.20 14.25 20.79
C GLY A 705 10.66 13.96 22.22
N ASP A 706 10.38 12.77 22.75
CA ASP A 706 10.82 12.35 24.08
C ASP A 706 12.36 12.26 24.19
N ILE A 707 13.02 11.71 23.15
CA ILE A 707 14.48 11.65 23.04
C ILE A 707 15.08 13.07 23.00
N LEU A 708 14.56 13.93 22.13
CA LEU A 708 15.03 15.30 21.97
C LEU A 708 14.83 16.13 23.24
N ASN A 709 13.68 15.98 23.92
CA ASN A 709 13.42 16.66 25.20
C ASN A 709 14.41 16.19 26.28
N ALA A 710 14.69 14.88 26.36
CA ALA A 710 15.67 14.35 27.31
C ALA A 710 17.09 14.89 27.04
N LEU A 711 17.51 14.98 25.78
CA LEU A 711 18.80 15.54 25.37
C LEU A 711 18.87 17.06 25.61
N THR A 712 17.81 17.79 25.29
CA THR A 712 17.74 19.25 25.51
C THR A 712 17.91 19.62 26.98
N ASN A 713 17.36 18.81 27.89
CA ASN A 713 17.49 19.01 29.33
C ASN A 713 18.93 18.90 29.86
N VAL A 714 19.82 18.23 29.12
CA VAL A 714 21.23 18.02 29.50
C VAL A 714 22.22 18.81 28.63
N SER A 715 21.73 19.51 27.61
CA SER A 715 22.56 20.34 26.72
C SER A 715 23.43 21.33 27.49
N GLY A 716 24.72 21.38 27.18
CA GLY A 716 25.70 22.29 27.78
C GLY A 716 26.07 21.96 29.24
N ARG A 717 25.72 20.77 29.74
CA ARG A 717 26.04 20.33 31.10
C ARG A 717 27.06 19.18 31.08
N LYS A 718 28.08 19.30 31.93
CA LYS A 718 29.08 18.23 32.14
C LYS A 718 28.63 17.16 33.14
N HIS A 719 27.67 17.47 34.01
CA HIS A 719 27.18 16.56 35.05
C HIS A 719 25.64 16.60 35.13
N PRO A 720 24.93 15.70 34.42
CA PRO A 720 23.49 15.57 34.52
C PRO A 720 23.04 15.18 35.93
N SER A 721 21.89 15.70 36.39
CA SER A 721 21.33 15.30 37.68
C SER A 721 20.84 13.84 37.66
N THR A 722 20.62 13.24 38.84
CA THR A 722 20.10 11.86 38.94
C THR A 722 18.75 11.67 38.24
N LEU A 723 17.88 12.68 38.27
CA LEU A 723 16.60 12.67 37.55
C LEU A 723 16.79 12.69 36.03
N GLN A 724 17.73 13.52 35.54
CA GLN A 724 18.05 13.63 34.12
C GLN A 724 18.71 12.34 33.60
N ALA A 725 19.65 11.77 34.36
CA ALA A 725 20.26 10.49 34.04
C ALA A 725 19.22 9.36 33.97
N LYS A 726 18.23 9.35 34.87
CA LYS A 726 17.11 8.40 34.82
C LYS A 726 16.27 8.58 33.55
N GLN A 727 15.94 9.82 33.18
CA GLN A 727 15.18 10.10 31.95
C GLN A 727 15.93 9.65 30.70
N LEU A 728 17.24 9.95 30.60
CA LEU A 728 18.08 9.50 29.47
C LEU A 728 18.12 7.97 29.35
N LYS A 729 18.26 7.25 30.47
CA LYS A 729 18.26 5.77 30.47
C LYS A 729 16.93 5.16 30.01
N MET A 730 15.83 5.89 30.11
CA MET A 730 14.51 5.44 29.63
C MET A 730 14.29 5.78 28.15
N CYS A 731 14.65 6.98 27.71
CA CYS A 731 14.32 7.46 26.36
C CYS A 731 15.32 7.00 25.29
N LEU A 732 16.64 7.07 25.57
CA LEU A 732 17.68 6.82 24.54
C LEU A 732 17.67 5.41 23.94
N PRO A 733 17.34 4.33 24.68
CA PRO A 733 17.22 2.99 24.09
C PRO A 733 16.15 2.87 23.00
N MET A 734 15.27 3.87 22.82
CA MET A 734 14.30 3.89 21.73
C MET A 734 14.88 4.34 20.38
N MET A 735 16.09 4.94 20.35
CA MET A 735 16.68 5.42 19.09
C MET A 735 16.83 4.33 18.00
N PRO A 736 17.21 3.07 18.32
CA PRO A 736 17.25 1.99 17.33
C PRO A 736 15.90 1.71 16.64
N VAL A 737 14.77 2.03 17.28
CA VAL A 737 13.44 1.93 16.64
C VAL A 737 13.36 2.85 15.43
N VAL A 738 13.85 4.08 15.55
CA VAL A 738 13.88 5.06 14.46
C VAL A 738 14.68 4.51 13.28
N LEU A 739 15.88 3.97 13.55
CA LEU A 739 16.74 3.35 12.53
C LEU A 739 16.03 2.17 11.84
N HIS A 740 15.44 1.25 12.60
CA HIS A 740 14.73 0.09 12.04
C HIS A 740 13.55 0.48 11.14
N LEU A 741 12.85 1.57 11.46
CA LEU A 741 11.72 2.04 10.64
C LEU A 741 12.19 2.80 9.40
N VAL A 742 13.20 3.66 9.49
CA VAL A 742 13.73 4.42 8.34
C VAL A 742 14.43 3.51 7.32
N THR A 743 15.10 2.46 7.80
CA THR A 743 15.70 1.44 6.91
C THR A 743 14.65 0.63 6.16
N SER A 744 13.39 0.60 6.63
CA SER A 744 12.32 -0.15 5.99
C SER A 744 11.69 0.58 4.80
N GLN A 745 11.53 -0.13 3.70
CA GLN A 745 10.88 0.43 2.49
C GLN A 745 9.40 0.79 2.71
N VAL A 746 8.70 0.11 3.63
CA VAL A 746 7.27 0.32 3.91
C VAL A 746 7.04 1.61 4.70
N PHE A 747 7.93 1.87 5.64
CA PHE A 747 7.79 2.97 6.60
C PHE A 747 8.48 4.26 6.15
N ARG A 748 9.64 4.16 5.49
CA ARG A 748 10.49 5.30 5.12
C ARG A 748 9.74 6.47 4.48
N HIS A 749 8.92 6.20 3.46
CA HIS A 749 8.19 7.23 2.71
C HIS A 749 7.08 7.90 3.51
N ARG A 750 6.62 7.26 4.59
CA ARG A 750 5.59 7.79 5.50
C ARG A 750 6.18 8.55 6.68
N ILE A 751 7.46 8.30 6.99
CA ILE A 751 8.17 8.84 8.16
C ILE A 751 9.01 10.06 7.80
N VAL A 752 9.73 10.02 6.67
CA VAL A 752 10.66 11.09 6.29
C VAL A 752 9.86 12.29 5.80
N THR A 753 9.49 13.15 6.74
CA THR A 753 8.83 14.44 6.55
C THR A 753 9.80 15.59 6.85
N GLU A 754 9.39 16.81 6.53
CA GLU A 754 10.14 18.02 6.89
C GLU A 754 10.47 18.10 8.40
N GLU A 755 9.47 17.84 9.25
CA GLU A 755 9.63 17.82 10.71
C GLU A 755 10.62 16.74 11.17
N PHE A 756 10.57 15.55 10.56
CA PHE A 756 11.52 14.49 10.86
C PHE A 756 12.96 14.90 10.52
N LEU A 757 13.18 15.57 9.38
CA LEU A 757 14.50 16.07 8.97
C LEU A 757 15.01 17.18 9.89
N PHE A 758 14.13 18.10 10.32
CA PHE A 758 14.44 19.10 11.34
C PHE A 758 14.89 18.46 12.66
N ASN A 759 14.17 17.42 13.11
CA ASN A 759 14.52 16.66 14.31
C ASN A 759 15.87 15.94 14.15
N CYS A 760 16.18 15.40 12.97
CA CYS A 760 17.49 14.83 12.67
C CYS A 760 18.61 15.87 12.75
N GLY A 761 18.41 17.07 12.21
CA GLY A 761 19.35 18.19 12.33
C GLY A 761 19.60 18.59 13.79
N THR A 762 18.55 18.57 14.61
CA THR A 762 18.65 18.82 16.06
C THR A 762 19.47 17.72 16.77
N LEU A 763 19.24 16.45 16.43
CA LEU A 763 20.05 15.33 16.96
C LEU A 763 21.53 15.47 16.56
N LEU A 764 21.84 15.85 15.32
CA LEU A 764 23.22 16.07 14.87
C LEU A 764 23.88 17.23 15.63
N ASN A 765 23.14 18.30 15.94
CA ASN A 765 23.63 19.39 16.80
C ASN A 765 23.97 18.91 18.22
N PHE A 766 23.22 17.95 18.77
CA PHE A 766 23.59 17.32 20.05
C PHE A 766 24.89 16.54 19.95
N ILE A 767 25.08 15.75 18.88
CA ILE A 767 26.33 15.02 18.64
C ILE A 767 27.51 15.99 18.55
N ARG A 768 27.33 17.13 17.87
CA ARG A 768 28.34 18.19 17.83
C ARG A 768 28.71 18.73 19.22
N SER A 769 27.72 18.94 20.09
CA SER A 769 27.95 19.40 21.48
C SER A 769 28.65 18.35 22.35
N ILE A 770 28.46 17.06 22.04
CA ILE A 770 29.17 15.96 22.71
C ILE A 770 30.64 15.93 22.23
N ASP A 771 30.87 16.03 20.93
CA ASP A 771 32.22 16.05 20.34
C ASP A 771 33.05 17.25 20.79
N SER A 772 32.43 18.44 20.93
CA SER A 772 33.09 19.64 21.47
C SER A 772 33.35 19.59 22.98
N GLY A 773 32.81 18.59 23.68
CA GLY A 773 32.93 18.43 25.14
C GLY A 773 32.09 19.41 25.97
N GLU A 774 31.16 20.12 25.33
CA GLU A 774 30.16 20.98 25.99
C GLU A 774 29.17 20.16 26.81
N THR A 775 28.75 19.01 26.27
CA THR A 775 27.79 18.09 26.90
C THR A 775 28.46 16.74 27.17
N ASN A 776 28.39 16.22 28.40
CA ASN A 776 28.95 14.90 28.74
C ASN A 776 27.83 13.92 29.15
N LEU A 777 27.57 12.93 28.30
CA LEU A 777 26.59 11.87 28.55
C LEU A 777 27.18 10.66 29.29
N ASP A 778 28.49 10.40 29.14
CA ASP A 778 29.16 9.21 29.66
C ASP A 778 29.00 9.07 31.18
N GLY A 779 29.03 10.20 31.90
CA GLY A 779 28.81 10.22 33.35
C GLY A 779 27.39 9.84 33.79
N ALA A 780 26.39 9.95 32.91
CA ALA A 780 24.99 9.68 33.22
C ALA A 780 24.53 8.30 32.75
N ILE A 781 24.87 7.91 31.52
CA ILE A 781 24.39 6.68 30.87
C ILE A 781 25.49 5.63 30.62
N GLY A 782 26.77 6.02 30.74
CA GLY A 782 27.93 5.20 30.41
C GLY A 782 28.40 5.40 28.96
N PRO A 783 29.70 5.22 28.69
CA PRO A 783 30.29 5.51 27.37
C PRO A 783 29.70 4.64 26.25
N ALA A 784 29.42 3.36 26.51
CA ALA A 784 28.85 2.46 25.52
C ALA A 784 27.45 2.91 25.03
N ALA A 785 26.60 3.43 25.92
CA ALA A 785 25.26 3.89 25.56
C ALA A 785 25.29 5.23 24.79
N SER A 786 26.26 6.09 25.13
CA SER A 786 26.54 7.35 24.42
C SER A 786 27.00 7.07 22.98
N GLU A 787 27.95 6.15 22.81
CA GLU A 787 28.46 5.73 21.51
C GLU A 787 27.37 5.05 20.66
N GLU A 788 26.54 4.19 21.26
CA GLU A 788 25.41 3.55 20.57
C GLU A 788 24.38 4.57 20.06
N LEU A 789 24.07 5.61 20.84
CA LEU A 789 23.18 6.70 20.43
C LEU A 789 23.72 7.42 19.19
N ILE A 790 25.00 7.79 19.22
CA ILE A 790 25.67 8.53 18.14
C ILE A 790 25.69 7.69 16.87
N LYS A 791 26.16 6.44 16.98
CA LYS A 791 26.21 5.49 15.86
C LYS A 791 24.83 5.26 15.24
N THR A 792 23.80 5.08 16.08
CA THR A 792 22.42 4.84 15.62
C THR A 792 21.84 6.08 14.94
N THR A 793 22.10 7.27 15.46
CA THR A 793 21.64 8.54 14.87
C THR A 793 22.28 8.76 13.50
N LEU A 794 23.60 8.61 13.40
CA LEU A 794 24.34 8.72 12.15
C LEU A 794 23.84 7.69 11.12
N SER A 795 23.70 6.43 11.53
CA SER A 795 23.14 5.36 10.67
C SER A 795 21.71 5.63 10.22
N THR A 796 20.91 6.30 11.07
CA THR A 796 19.54 6.69 10.73
C THR A 796 19.55 7.68 9.58
N PHE A 797 20.44 8.67 9.64
CA PHE A 797 20.56 9.64 8.56
C PHE A 797 21.18 9.03 7.28
N GLU A 798 22.16 8.13 7.39
CA GLU A 798 22.68 7.36 6.24
C GLU A 798 21.56 6.58 5.52
N ALA A 799 20.64 5.98 6.28
CA ALA A 799 19.50 5.29 5.70
C ALA A 799 18.54 6.25 4.95
N VAL A 800 18.53 7.54 5.29
CA VAL A 800 17.78 8.57 4.54
C VAL A 800 18.54 9.00 3.28
N THR A 801 19.87 9.21 3.35
CA THR A 801 20.68 9.66 2.21
C THR A 801 20.68 8.68 1.05
N GLN A 802 20.52 7.38 1.33
CA GLN A 802 20.37 6.33 0.32
C GLN A 802 19.10 6.46 -0.55
N HIS A 803 18.16 7.36 -0.23
CA HIS A 803 16.90 7.56 -0.96
C HIS A 803 16.69 9.03 -1.37
N PRO A 804 17.32 9.46 -2.48
CA PRO A 804 17.47 10.88 -2.81
C PRO A 804 16.16 11.68 -2.94
N VAL A 805 15.12 11.05 -3.46
CA VAL A 805 13.80 11.66 -3.71
C VAL A 805 13.17 12.26 -2.44
N LEU A 806 13.49 11.70 -1.27
CA LEU A 806 12.97 12.15 0.01
C LEU A 806 13.64 13.43 0.50
N LEU A 807 14.92 13.63 0.17
CA LEU A 807 15.68 14.83 0.56
C LEU A 807 15.41 16.00 -0.39
N THR A 808 15.26 15.74 -1.69
CA THR A 808 15.00 16.79 -2.70
C THR A 808 13.69 17.52 -2.43
N SER A 809 12.70 16.85 -1.85
CA SER A 809 11.39 17.41 -1.52
C SER A 809 11.42 18.43 -0.37
N HIS A 810 12.46 18.39 0.47
CA HIS A 810 12.61 19.20 1.70
C HIS A 810 13.99 19.87 1.78
N ARG A 811 14.48 20.35 0.64
CA ARG A 811 15.84 20.87 0.48
C ARG A 811 16.23 21.97 1.46
N THR A 812 15.36 22.96 1.67
CA THR A 812 15.62 24.10 2.57
C THR A 812 15.92 23.65 3.99
N THR A 813 15.17 22.70 4.52
CA THR A 813 15.36 22.14 5.86
C THR A 813 16.68 21.37 5.97
N VAL A 814 17.07 20.65 4.92
CA VAL A 814 18.37 19.94 4.88
C VAL A 814 19.52 20.95 4.90
N GLU A 815 19.43 22.02 4.10
CA GLU A 815 20.44 23.09 4.04
C GLU A 815 20.56 23.86 5.36
N ASP A 816 19.45 24.24 5.99
CA ASP A 816 19.49 25.08 7.18
C ASP A 816 19.75 24.27 8.48
N CYS A 817 19.29 23.02 8.56
CA CYS A 817 19.30 22.26 9.82
C CYS A 817 20.26 21.07 9.86
N VAL A 818 20.57 20.45 8.71
CA VAL A 818 21.33 19.18 8.67
C VAL A 818 22.78 19.38 8.23
N LEU A 819 23.01 20.20 7.19
CA LEU A 819 24.35 20.43 6.65
C LEU A 819 25.30 21.14 7.63
N PRO A 820 24.91 22.21 8.35
CA PRO A 820 25.83 22.91 9.25
C PRO A 820 26.38 22.02 10.39
N PRO A 821 25.57 21.18 11.06
CA PRO A 821 26.09 20.22 12.04
C PRO A 821 27.06 19.19 11.44
N LEU A 822 26.79 18.68 10.24
CA LEU A 822 27.68 17.71 9.57
C LEU A 822 29.04 18.34 9.25
N VAL A 823 29.07 19.57 8.70
CA VAL A 823 30.31 20.32 8.43
C VAL A 823 31.14 20.49 9.71
N SER A 824 30.48 20.81 10.83
CA SER A 824 31.17 20.95 12.11
C SER A 824 31.78 19.63 12.61
N LEU A 825 31.07 18.51 12.43
CA LEU A 825 31.53 17.19 12.89
C LEU A 825 32.71 16.65 12.07
N VAL A 826 32.91 17.11 10.84
CA VAL A 826 34.11 16.79 10.06
C VAL A 826 35.39 17.26 10.77
N HIS A 827 35.32 18.38 11.49
CA HIS A 827 36.45 18.90 12.26
C HIS A 827 36.57 18.26 13.65
N GLY A 828 35.72 17.29 13.97
CA GLY A 828 35.65 16.66 15.29
C GLY A 828 36.85 15.79 15.63
N GLN A 829 37.07 15.53 16.91
CA GLN A 829 38.24 14.77 17.38
C GLN A 829 38.11 13.27 17.08
N ASN A 830 36.88 12.76 17.00
CA ASN A 830 36.62 11.35 16.75
C ASN A 830 36.75 11.01 15.26
N VAL A 831 37.71 10.13 14.92
CA VAL A 831 38.00 9.71 13.54
C VAL A 831 36.80 9.01 12.88
N GLU A 832 36.06 8.19 13.63
CA GLU A 832 34.91 7.46 13.08
C GLU A 832 33.75 8.41 12.77
N TRP A 833 33.52 9.41 13.62
CA TRP A 833 32.45 10.39 13.41
C TRP A 833 32.79 11.30 12.24
N ARG A 834 34.05 11.74 12.15
CA ARG A 834 34.56 12.50 11.00
C ARG A 834 34.36 11.74 9.69
N LEU A 835 34.74 10.47 9.66
CA LEU A 835 34.59 9.62 8.49
C LEU A 835 33.11 9.53 8.07
N PHE A 836 32.24 9.27 9.04
CA PHE A 836 30.80 9.12 8.78
C PHE A 836 30.17 10.43 8.31
N SER A 837 30.50 11.56 8.95
CA SER A 837 30.03 12.89 8.56
C SER A 837 30.51 13.30 7.17
N LEU A 838 31.77 13.03 6.82
CA LEU A 838 32.29 13.27 5.46
C LEU A 838 31.55 12.45 4.41
N ARG A 839 31.30 11.17 4.71
CA ARG A 839 30.53 10.30 3.83
C ARG A 839 29.12 10.85 3.60
N LEU A 840 28.39 11.14 4.67
CA LEU A 840 27.05 11.72 4.59
C LEU A 840 27.04 13.05 3.84
N LEU A 841 28.04 13.90 4.08
CA LEU A 841 28.14 15.20 3.44
C LEU A 841 28.45 15.07 1.93
N SER A 842 29.30 14.11 1.53
CA SER A 842 29.55 13.81 0.12
C SER A 842 28.31 13.30 -0.60
N GLU A 843 27.56 12.37 0.02
CA GLU A 843 26.34 11.81 -0.54
C GLU A 843 25.25 12.88 -0.66
N THR A 844 24.99 13.64 0.42
CA THR A 844 23.96 14.70 0.40
C THR A 844 24.28 15.81 -0.60
N THR A 845 25.53 16.25 -0.69
CA THR A 845 25.96 17.31 -1.62
C THR A 845 25.78 16.89 -3.08
N SER A 846 26.20 15.67 -3.42
CA SER A 846 26.01 15.12 -4.77
C SER A 846 24.53 15.07 -5.17
N LEU A 847 23.66 14.66 -4.25
CA LEU A 847 22.22 14.58 -4.50
C LEU A 847 21.58 15.96 -4.71
N LEU A 848 21.91 16.93 -3.86
CA LEU A 848 21.36 18.29 -3.96
C LEU A 848 21.77 18.98 -5.27
N LEU A 849 23.03 18.81 -5.70
CA LEU A 849 23.54 19.41 -6.93
C LEU A 849 23.02 18.71 -8.20
N SER A 850 22.86 17.38 -8.19
CA SER A 850 22.36 16.63 -9.36
C SER A 850 20.92 16.97 -9.77
N HIS A 851 20.05 17.26 -8.80
CA HIS A 851 18.64 17.60 -9.06
C HIS A 851 18.50 19.01 -9.68
N GLU A 852 19.44 19.92 -9.45
CA GLU A 852 19.41 21.26 -10.04
C GLU A 852 19.81 21.27 -11.50
N VAL A 853 20.78 20.46 -11.94
CA VAL A 853 21.10 20.32 -13.37
C VAL A 853 19.85 19.95 -14.17
N MET A 854 18.98 19.11 -13.60
CA MET A 854 17.68 18.73 -14.18
C MET A 854 16.60 19.83 -14.10
N ALA A 855 16.75 20.80 -13.19
CA ALA A 855 15.82 21.93 -13.00
C ALA A 855 16.24 23.16 -13.82
N GLU A 856 17.54 23.38 -14.03
CA GLU A 856 18.12 24.37 -14.95
C GLU A 856 17.65 24.11 -16.39
N GLU A 857 17.55 22.84 -16.81
CA GLU A 857 16.94 22.46 -18.09
C GLU A 857 15.45 22.83 -18.22
N LYS A 858 14.77 23.09 -17.09
CA LYS A 858 13.34 23.44 -17.00
C LYS A 858 13.05 24.92 -16.72
N GLY A 859 14.09 25.76 -16.52
CA GLY A 859 13.95 27.22 -16.46
C GLY A 859 13.35 27.79 -15.16
N GLU A 860 13.55 27.13 -14.01
CA GLU A 860 13.19 27.68 -12.69
C GLU A 860 14.38 28.47 -12.07
N SER A 861 14.09 29.56 -11.35
CA SER A 861 15.08 30.56 -10.88
C SER A 861 16.02 30.05 -9.78
N LEU A 862 17.33 30.27 -9.97
CA LEU A 862 18.44 29.86 -9.09
C LEU A 862 18.84 30.95 -8.07
N ASP A 863 18.48 30.79 -6.80
CA ASP A 863 19.10 31.52 -5.67
C ASP A 863 19.64 30.56 -4.57
N SER A 864 19.34 29.26 -4.65
CA SER A 864 19.60 28.23 -3.62
C SER A 864 21.06 27.80 -3.46
N ASN A 865 21.89 27.91 -4.51
CA ASN A 865 23.29 27.47 -4.45
C ASN A 865 24.19 28.31 -3.55
N SER A 866 23.79 29.54 -3.23
CA SER A 866 24.62 30.47 -2.46
C SER A 866 24.94 29.95 -1.05
N LYS A 867 23.98 29.32 -0.37
CA LYS A 867 24.12 28.88 1.03
C LYS A 867 24.99 27.63 1.19
N LEU A 868 24.70 26.56 0.45
CA LEU A 868 25.48 25.31 0.50
C LEU A 868 26.95 25.58 0.14
N LEU A 869 27.17 26.29 -0.97
CA LEU A 869 28.52 26.64 -1.41
C LEU A 869 29.18 27.62 -0.42
N SER A 870 28.45 28.56 0.19
CA SER A 870 29.02 29.41 1.25
C SER A 870 29.43 28.61 2.49
N LEU A 871 28.63 27.64 2.92
CA LEU A 871 28.94 26.83 4.10
C LEU A 871 30.21 26.01 3.88
N ILE A 872 30.32 25.36 2.72
CA ILE A 872 31.51 24.57 2.36
C ILE A 872 32.73 25.48 2.20
N ARG A 873 32.58 26.60 1.46
CA ARG A 873 33.68 27.55 1.23
C ARG A 873 34.19 28.18 2.51
N ASP A 874 33.29 28.68 3.35
CA ASP A 874 33.67 29.51 4.49
C ASP A 874 34.07 28.64 5.70
N SER A 875 33.55 27.41 5.82
CA SER A 875 33.75 26.57 7.01
C SER A 875 34.61 25.32 6.78
N LEU A 876 34.63 24.72 5.59
CA LEU A 876 35.27 23.42 5.34
C LEU A 876 36.58 23.54 4.53
N LEU A 877 36.59 24.35 3.46
CA LEU A 877 37.75 24.49 2.57
C LEU A 877 39.04 25.01 3.25
N PRO A 878 39.00 25.95 4.23
CA PRO A 878 40.23 26.50 4.81
C PRO A 878 41.12 25.48 5.55
N GLN A 879 40.57 24.33 5.95
CA GLN A 879 41.31 23.27 6.67
C GLN A 879 41.33 21.94 5.89
N TYR A 880 40.93 21.96 4.61
CA TYR A 880 40.72 20.75 3.83
C TYR A 880 42.00 19.96 3.57
N GLU A 881 43.15 20.63 3.52
CA GLU A 881 44.47 20.01 3.40
C GLU A 881 44.71 18.96 4.51
N TYR A 882 44.39 19.30 5.76
CA TYR A 882 44.54 18.36 6.90
C TYR A 882 43.61 17.15 6.79
N ILE A 883 42.46 17.30 6.13
CA ILE A 883 41.50 16.21 5.92
C ILE A 883 41.99 15.26 4.81
N LEU A 884 42.55 15.82 3.74
CA LEU A 884 43.13 15.04 2.64
C LEU A 884 44.36 14.25 3.07
N MET A 885 45.16 14.78 4.02
CA MET A 885 46.35 14.11 4.57
C MET A 885 46.05 13.14 5.73
N ALA A 886 44.77 12.88 6.03
CA ALA A 886 44.38 11.92 7.06
C ALA A 886 44.62 10.47 6.59
N PRO A 887 44.78 9.50 7.50
CA PRO A 887 44.91 8.10 7.10
C PRO A 887 43.62 7.58 6.42
N ASP A 888 43.77 6.63 5.51
CA ASP A 888 42.65 5.94 4.86
C ASP A 888 41.65 5.39 5.89
N PRO A 889 40.33 5.47 5.65
CA PRO A 889 39.66 5.84 4.39
C PRO A 889 39.13 7.30 4.33
N VAL A 890 39.58 8.19 5.21
CA VAL A 890 39.10 9.58 5.29
C VAL A 890 39.30 10.36 3.97
N PRO A 891 40.46 10.30 3.30
CA PRO A 891 40.71 11.05 2.06
C PRO A 891 39.74 10.68 0.93
N VAL A 892 39.32 9.41 0.84
CA VAL A 892 38.37 8.96 -0.20
C VAL A 892 37.08 9.78 -0.18
N TYR A 893 36.48 9.97 1.00
CA TYR A 893 35.22 10.68 1.12
C TYR A 893 35.37 12.19 0.97
N ALA A 894 36.52 12.73 1.41
CA ALA A 894 36.88 14.12 1.16
C ALA A 894 37.06 14.40 -0.35
N LEU A 895 37.73 13.51 -1.07
CA LEU A 895 37.84 13.61 -2.53
C LEU A 895 36.47 13.46 -3.21
N LYS A 896 35.62 12.52 -2.76
CA LYS A 896 34.26 12.36 -3.32
C LYS A 896 33.41 13.63 -3.19
N LEU A 897 33.53 14.35 -2.08
CA LEU A 897 32.87 15.63 -1.92
C LEU A 897 33.37 16.66 -2.94
N LEU A 898 34.68 16.77 -3.14
CA LEU A 898 35.25 17.68 -4.13
C LEU A 898 34.84 17.29 -5.56
N VAL A 899 34.79 16.00 -5.87
CA VAL A 899 34.28 15.50 -7.16
C VAL A 899 32.84 15.97 -7.37
N ALA A 900 31.95 15.75 -6.40
CA ALA A 900 30.56 16.16 -6.49
C ALA A 900 30.39 17.68 -6.69
N LEU A 901 31.23 18.50 -6.03
CA LEU A 901 31.22 19.96 -6.17
C LEU A 901 31.70 20.40 -7.57
N THR A 902 32.80 19.82 -8.04
CA THR A 902 33.44 20.20 -9.31
C THR A 902 32.71 19.68 -10.55
N GLU A 903 32.00 18.56 -10.44
CA GLU A 903 31.21 17.97 -11.54
C GLU A 903 29.99 18.81 -11.89
N HIS A 904 29.30 19.35 -10.88
CA HIS A 904 28.01 20.04 -11.07
C HIS A 904 28.11 21.57 -11.03
N SER A 905 29.18 22.14 -10.47
CA SER A 905 29.34 23.60 -10.36
C SER A 905 30.72 24.05 -10.85
N PRO A 906 30.84 24.67 -12.04
CA PRO A 906 32.12 25.14 -12.55
C PRO A 906 32.74 26.25 -11.68
N ALA A 907 31.92 27.00 -10.94
CA ALA A 907 32.36 27.97 -9.93
C ALA A 907 33.03 27.31 -8.71
N SER A 908 32.83 26.02 -8.49
CA SER A 908 33.50 25.29 -7.40
C SER A 908 34.95 24.94 -7.75
N VAL A 909 35.32 24.88 -9.03
CA VAL A 909 36.71 24.67 -9.45
C VAL A 909 37.57 25.88 -9.07
N SER A 910 37.06 27.10 -9.20
CA SER A 910 37.79 28.29 -8.73
C SER A 910 37.95 28.32 -7.21
N LEU A 911 37.04 27.68 -6.44
CA LEU A 911 37.22 27.56 -4.99
C LEU A 911 38.36 26.62 -4.61
N VAL A 912 38.58 25.54 -5.37
CA VAL A 912 39.73 24.63 -5.18
C VAL A 912 41.05 25.36 -5.49
N GLU A 913 41.05 26.22 -6.52
CA GLU A 913 42.15 27.11 -6.86
C GLU A 913 42.46 28.14 -5.76
N GLU A 914 41.43 28.87 -5.30
CA GLU A 914 41.56 29.92 -4.27
C GLU A 914 42.08 29.40 -2.92
N ASN A 915 41.79 28.13 -2.58
CA ASN A 915 42.23 27.49 -1.33
C ASN A 915 43.53 26.69 -1.48
N HIS A 916 44.23 26.80 -2.62
CA HIS A 916 45.53 26.14 -2.86
C HIS A 916 45.55 24.61 -2.60
N LEU A 917 44.49 23.89 -2.99
CA LEU A 917 44.35 22.46 -2.67
C LEU A 917 45.07 21.50 -3.65
N PHE A 918 45.54 21.96 -4.81
CA PHE A 918 46.20 21.10 -5.79
C PHE A 918 47.46 20.39 -5.30
N PRO A 919 48.40 21.06 -4.58
CA PRO A 919 49.56 20.38 -4.02
C PRO A 919 49.17 19.21 -3.11
N ALA A 920 48.12 19.40 -2.29
CA ALA A 920 47.60 18.35 -1.43
C ALA A 920 46.99 17.18 -2.22
N ILE A 921 46.25 17.46 -3.31
CA ILE A 921 45.69 16.42 -4.19
C ILE A 921 46.81 15.60 -4.87
N PHE A 922 47.86 16.26 -5.38
CA PHE A 922 49.01 15.56 -5.97
C PHE A 922 49.76 14.74 -4.94
N GLN A 923 49.93 15.26 -3.72
CA GLN A 923 50.55 14.51 -2.63
C GLN A 923 49.74 13.24 -2.26
N VAL A 924 48.40 13.32 -2.22
CA VAL A 924 47.55 12.12 -2.02
C VAL A 924 47.74 11.10 -3.14
N ILE A 925 47.87 11.55 -4.39
CA ILE A 925 48.16 10.67 -5.53
C ILE A 925 49.52 9.98 -5.34
N LEU A 926 50.56 10.71 -4.94
CA LEU A 926 51.89 10.15 -4.69
C LEU A 926 51.87 9.10 -3.57
N GLU A 927 51.16 9.36 -2.46
CA GLU A 927 51.08 8.44 -1.32
C GLU A 927 50.35 7.12 -1.64
N HIS A 928 49.47 7.11 -2.64
CA HIS A 928 48.68 5.94 -3.02
C HIS A 928 49.18 5.26 -4.31
N GLN A 929 50.39 5.56 -4.78
CA GLN A 929 50.98 4.94 -5.97
C GLN A 929 51.09 3.41 -5.88
N ASP A 930 51.32 2.86 -4.69
CA ASP A 930 51.39 1.41 -4.48
C ASP A 930 50.04 0.69 -4.66
N ASN A 931 48.92 1.43 -4.67
CA ASN A 931 47.56 0.90 -4.82
C ASN A 931 46.74 1.70 -5.84
N ILE A 932 47.20 1.69 -7.11
CA ILE A 932 46.63 2.45 -8.23
C ILE A 932 45.15 2.16 -8.47
N LEU A 933 44.74 0.90 -8.32
CA LEU A 933 43.34 0.50 -8.49
C LEU A 933 42.48 0.78 -7.24
N GLY A 934 43.05 1.37 -6.18
CA GLY A 934 42.37 1.74 -4.96
C GLY A 934 41.35 2.88 -5.14
N ASN A 935 40.34 2.91 -4.27
CA ASN A 935 39.25 3.90 -4.35
C ASN A 935 39.76 5.35 -4.20
N THR A 936 40.79 5.59 -3.38
CA THR A 936 41.38 6.92 -3.18
C THR A 936 41.97 7.45 -4.49
N MET A 937 42.78 6.62 -5.16
CA MET A 937 43.40 6.96 -6.45
C MET A 937 42.33 7.22 -7.53
N GLN A 938 41.36 6.32 -7.67
CA GLN A 938 40.27 6.50 -8.65
C GLN A 938 39.50 7.80 -8.43
N THR A 939 39.21 8.14 -7.17
CA THR A 939 38.49 9.37 -6.84
C THR A 939 39.35 10.62 -7.07
N ALA A 940 40.65 10.55 -6.77
CA ALA A 940 41.59 11.65 -7.04
C ALA A 940 41.73 11.92 -8.54
N VAL A 941 41.81 10.87 -9.36
CA VAL A 941 41.87 10.99 -10.82
C VAL A 941 40.55 11.52 -11.38
N ALA A 942 39.40 11.09 -10.86
CA ALA A 942 38.11 11.66 -11.26
C ALA A 942 38.02 13.18 -10.96
N LEU A 943 38.52 13.62 -9.80
CA LEU A 943 38.60 15.04 -9.45
C LEU A 943 39.50 15.81 -10.43
N LEU A 944 40.69 15.28 -10.74
CA LEU A 944 41.58 15.89 -11.72
C LEU A 944 40.94 15.98 -13.11
N ASN A 945 40.17 14.96 -13.52
CA ASN A 945 39.45 14.99 -14.79
C ASN A 945 38.45 16.15 -14.84
N ASN A 946 37.63 16.32 -13.80
CA ASN A 946 36.67 17.43 -13.70
C ASN A 946 37.36 18.80 -13.75
N VAL A 947 38.47 18.95 -13.02
CA VAL A 947 39.25 20.20 -12.98
C VAL A 947 39.85 20.51 -14.35
N VAL A 948 40.49 19.54 -15.00
CA VAL A 948 41.17 19.74 -16.29
C VAL A 948 40.18 19.93 -17.45
N ALA A 949 39.00 19.32 -17.37
CA ALA A 949 37.94 19.50 -18.37
C ALA A 949 37.25 20.88 -18.30
N ASN A 950 37.30 21.56 -17.15
CA ASN A 950 36.68 22.86 -16.98
C ASN A 950 37.48 23.98 -17.69
N LYS A 951 36.76 24.84 -18.43
CA LYS A 951 37.35 25.93 -19.24
C LYS A 951 37.91 27.08 -18.40
N SER A 952 37.39 27.29 -17.19
CA SER A 952 37.82 28.39 -16.31
C SER A 952 39.11 28.08 -15.55
N THR A 953 39.57 26.82 -15.59
CA THR A 953 40.73 26.36 -14.83
C THR A 953 42.03 27.00 -15.30
N ASN A 954 42.86 27.42 -14.35
CA ASN A 954 44.21 27.88 -14.65
C ASN A 954 45.15 26.69 -14.88
N MET A 955 45.11 26.14 -16.09
CA MET A 955 45.95 25.01 -16.50
C MET A 955 47.46 25.24 -16.29
N MET A 956 47.93 26.49 -16.38
CA MET A 956 49.35 26.80 -16.14
C MET A 956 49.77 26.51 -14.70
N LEU A 957 48.90 26.74 -13.72
CA LEU A 957 49.17 26.41 -12.31
C LEU A 957 49.32 24.90 -12.12
N LEU A 958 48.45 24.09 -12.75
CA LEU A 958 48.56 22.64 -12.68
C LEU A 958 49.84 22.13 -13.34
N PHE A 959 50.26 22.72 -14.46
CA PHE A 959 51.52 22.39 -15.10
C PHE A 959 52.72 22.73 -14.23
N THR A 960 52.72 23.86 -13.51
CA THR A 960 53.79 24.22 -12.58
C THR A 960 53.89 23.29 -11.37
N GLU A 961 52.76 22.72 -10.92
CA GLU A 961 52.71 21.71 -9.86
C GLU A 961 53.07 20.29 -10.36
N GLY A 962 53.45 20.14 -11.64
CA GLY A 962 53.91 18.87 -12.19
C GLY A 962 52.81 17.95 -12.71
N LEU A 963 51.64 18.46 -13.11
CA LEU A 963 50.55 17.65 -13.69
C LEU A 963 51.05 16.69 -14.80
N ALA A 964 51.95 17.16 -15.67
CA ALA A 964 52.48 16.36 -16.77
C ALA A 964 53.23 15.11 -16.29
N SER A 965 54.09 15.22 -15.27
CA SER A 965 54.84 14.06 -14.76
C SER A 965 53.94 13.07 -14.01
N HIS A 966 53.00 13.56 -13.21
CA HIS A 966 52.07 12.70 -12.47
C HIS A 966 51.17 11.88 -13.41
N ILE A 967 50.57 12.53 -14.43
CA ILE A 967 49.72 11.86 -15.41
C ILE A 967 50.54 10.87 -16.26
N CYS A 968 51.79 11.19 -16.62
CA CYS A 968 52.65 10.24 -17.31
C CYS A 968 52.86 8.96 -16.48
N ASN A 969 53.28 9.10 -15.22
CA ASN A 969 53.56 7.96 -14.35
C ASN A 969 52.31 7.10 -14.13
N LEU A 970 51.16 7.72 -13.80
CA LEU A 970 49.90 7.00 -13.60
C LEU A 970 49.44 6.25 -14.84
N LEU A 971 49.58 6.84 -16.04
CA LEU A 971 49.25 6.16 -17.30
C LEU A 971 50.17 4.98 -17.56
N ILE A 972 51.48 5.13 -17.36
CA ILE A 972 52.45 4.04 -17.54
C ILE A 972 52.07 2.84 -16.67
N GLU A 973 51.84 3.08 -15.38
CA GLU A 973 51.56 2.01 -14.41
C GLU A 973 50.16 1.40 -14.63
N THR A 974 49.14 2.21 -14.93
CA THR A 974 47.77 1.73 -15.21
C THR A 974 47.73 0.88 -16.48
N VAL A 975 48.48 1.26 -17.53
CA VAL A 975 48.58 0.47 -18.77
C VAL A 975 49.33 -0.84 -18.54
N SER A 976 50.39 -0.84 -17.72
CA SER A 976 51.08 -2.08 -17.31
C SER A 976 50.09 -3.05 -16.65
N LEU A 977 49.28 -2.58 -15.71
CA LEU A 977 48.25 -3.40 -15.06
C LEU A 977 47.17 -3.84 -16.04
N TYR A 978 46.71 -2.98 -16.95
CA TYR A 978 45.71 -3.35 -17.95
C TYR A 978 46.17 -4.49 -18.85
N LEU A 979 47.47 -4.52 -19.21
CA LEU A 979 48.04 -5.54 -20.09
C LEU A 979 48.41 -6.84 -19.35
N GLU A 980 48.69 -6.79 -18.04
CA GLU A 980 49.14 -7.95 -17.25
C GLU A 980 48.02 -8.73 -16.55
N VAL A 981 46.81 -8.18 -16.44
CA VAL A 981 45.78 -8.71 -15.53
C VAL A 981 44.84 -9.73 -16.21
N ASP A 982 44.90 -10.99 -15.78
CA ASP A 982 43.97 -12.08 -16.15
C ASP A 982 42.61 -12.02 -15.41
N ASP A 983 42.48 -11.23 -14.34
CA ASP A 983 41.25 -11.14 -13.54
C ASP A 983 40.22 -10.16 -14.13
N LYS A 984 38.97 -10.63 -14.26
CA LYS A 984 37.84 -9.90 -14.86
C LYS A 984 37.35 -8.72 -14.03
N SER A 985 37.67 -8.67 -12.74
CA SER A 985 37.20 -7.62 -11.83
C SER A 985 38.12 -6.40 -11.84
N SER A 986 39.43 -6.63 -11.72
CA SER A 986 40.49 -5.63 -11.79
C SER A 986 40.67 -5.04 -13.20
N THR A 987 40.36 -5.80 -14.26
CA THR A 987 40.33 -5.26 -15.63
C THR A 987 39.26 -4.19 -15.81
N LYS A 988 38.07 -4.34 -15.20
CA LYS A 988 37.02 -3.31 -15.29
C LYS A 988 37.40 -2.01 -14.59
N THR A 989 37.99 -2.11 -13.40
CA THR A 989 38.45 -0.91 -12.66
C THR A 989 39.63 -0.25 -13.36
N ALA A 990 40.57 -1.04 -13.89
CA ALA A 990 41.66 -0.54 -14.72
C ALA A 990 41.14 0.19 -15.97
N ASN A 991 40.12 -0.34 -16.66
CA ASN A 991 39.51 0.31 -17.82
C ASN A 991 38.93 1.69 -17.48
N ALA A 992 38.14 1.78 -16.41
CA ALA A 992 37.52 3.03 -16.00
C ALA A 992 38.57 4.10 -15.63
N LEU A 993 39.62 3.69 -14.92
CA LEU A 993 40.74 4.57 -14.56
C LEU A 993 41.52 5.01 -15.81
N LEU A 994 41.80 4.07 -16.72
CA LEU A 994 42.51 4.33 -17.97
C LEU A 994 41.76 5.33 -18.86
N LEU A 995 40.44 5.17 -19.01
CA LEU A 995 39.61 6.12 -19.76
C LEU A 995 39.70 7.53 -19.16
N SER A 996 39.56 7.66 -17.84
CA SER A 996 39.66 8.95 -17.14
C SER A 996 41.03 9.60 -17.35
N LEU A 997 42.11 8.82 -17.30
CA LEU A 997 43.47 9.31 -17.54
C LEU A 997 43.70 9.73 -19.00
N LEU A 998 43.13 8.98 -19.96
CA LEU A 998 43.20 9.35 -21.38
C LEU A 998 42.41 10.64 -21.68
N ASP A 999 41.28 10.85 -21.03
CA ASP A 999 40.51 12.10 -21.15
C ASP A 999 41.29 13.30 -20.58
N ILE A 1000 41.91 13.15 -19.41
CA ILE A 1000 42.82 14.18 -18.84
C ILE A 1000 43.93 14.51 -19.84
N LEU A 1001 44.61 13.48 -20.37
CA LEU A 1001 45.67 13.65 -21.35
C LEU A 1001 45.17 14.38 -22.60
N HIS A 1002 43.99 14.01 -23.11
CA HIS A 1002 43.38 14.66 -24.26
C HIS A 1002 43.16 16.16 -24.01
N CYS A 1003 42.56 16.51 -22.86
CA CYS A 1003 42.32 17.91 -22.49
C CYS A 1003 43.62 18.70 -22.34
N MET A 1004 44.64 18.13 -21.70
CA MET A 1004 45.97 18.76 -21.59
C MET A 1004 46.58 19.05 -22.97
N LEU A 1005 46.54 18.07 -23.88
CA LEU A 1005 47.08 18.21 -25.23
C LEU A 1005 46.27 19.21 -26.08
N MET A 1006 44.95 19.23 -25.93
CA MET A 1006 44.09 20.19 -26.61
C MET A 1006 44.36 21.61 -26.15
N TYR A 1007 44.57 21.82 -24.84
CA TYR A 1007 44.97 23.12 -24.28
C TYR A 1007 46.29 23.60 -24.89
N THR A 1008 47.34 22.76 -24.82
CA THR A 1008 48.65 23.08 -25.42
C THR A 1008 48.52 23.36 -26.92
N ALA A 1009 47.77 22.52 -27.66
CA ALA A 1009 47.57 22.70 -29.09
C ALA A 1009 46.80 23.97 -29.45
N ASN A 1010 45.90 24.44 -28.59
CA ASN A 1010 45.17 25.68 -28.80
C ASN A 1010 46.08 26.89 -28.58
N ILE A 1011 46.89 26.91 -27.51
CA ILE A 1011 47.87 27.98 -27.27
C ILE A 1011 48.87 28.05 -28.41
N VAL A 1012 49.47 26.92 -28.82
CA VAL A 1012 50.41 26.88 -29.94
C VAL A 1012 49.76 27.33 -31.25
N ARG A 1013 48.49 26.97 -31.49
CA ARG A 1013 47.75 27.46 -32.67
C ARG A 1013 47.51 28.97 -32.62
N GLN A 1014 47.12 29.51 -31.47
CA GLN A 1014 46.89 30.94 -31.28
C GLN A 1014 48.19 31.73 -31.46
N THR A 1015 49.32 31.27 -30.91
CA THR A 1015 50.62 31.94 -31.08
C THR A 1015 51.10 31.89 -32.54
N LEU A 1016 50.96 30.74 -33.22
CA LEU A 1016 51.27 30.62 -34.65
C LEU A 1016 50.36 31.48 -35.54
N GLN A 1017 49.09 31.69 -35.16
CA GLN A 1017 48.17 32.59 -35.86
C GLN A 1017 48.52 34.06 -35.61
N ALA A 1018 48.84 34.44 -34.37
CA ALA A 1018 49.27 35.79 -33.99
C ALA A 1018 50.60 36.19 -34.65
N GLN A 1019 51.51 35.22 -34.84
CA GLN A 1019 52.73 35.41 -35.64
C GLN A 1019 52.41 35.71 -37.11
N LYS A 1020 51.40 35.05 -37.69
CA LYS A 1020 50.98 35.27 -39.09
C LYS A 1020 50.26 36.61 -39.31
N THR A 1021 49.59 37.13 -38.28
CA THR A 1021 48.87 38.42 -38.35
C THR A 1021 49.70 39.62 -37.92
N GLY A 1022 50.96 39.43 -37.50
CA GLY A 1022 51.88 40.52 -37.13
C GLY A 1022 51.64 41.14 -35.75
N SER A 1023 50.81 40.52 -34.91
CA SER A 1023 50.34 41.09 -33.63
C SER A 1023 51.28 40.85 -32.43
N GLY A 1024 52.47 40.25 -32.61
CA GLY A 1024 53.39 39.96 -31.49
C GLY A 1024 52.75 39.06 -30.43
N GLY A 1025 52.38 37.83 -30.80
CA GLY A 1025 51.93 36.83 -29.83
C GLY A 1025 53.07 36.38 -28.90
N ASP A 1026 52.73 35.95 -27.69
CA ASP A 1026 53.68 35.58 -26.64
C ASP A 1026 54.34 34.22 -26.95
N THR A 1027 55.33 34.24 -27.85
CA THR A 1027 56.02 33.05 -28.36
C THR A 1027 56.74 32.27 -27.28
N GLN A 1028 57.26 32.98 -26.27
CA GLN A 1028 58.01 32.39 -25.17
C GLN A 1028 57.10 31.48 -24.32
N ALA A 1029 55.88 31.93 -24.01
CA ALA A 1029 54.93 31.16 -23.21
C ALA A 1029 54.53 29.83 -23.87
N ALA A 1030 54.43 29.80 -25.21
CA ALA A 1030 54.15 28.57 -25.94
C ALA A 1030 55.35 27.61 -25.97
N GLU A 1031 56.58 28.12 -26.07
CA GLU A 1031 57.80 27.32 -26.00
C GLU A 1031 57.99 26.73 -24.60
N ASP A 1032 57.79 27.53 -23.55
CA ASP A 1032 57.88 27.09 -22.16
C ASP A 1032 56.83 26.01 -21.85
N LEU A 1033 55.60 26.16 -22.37
CA LEU A 1033 54.55 25.14 -22.21
C LEU A 1033 54.89 23.82 -22.91
N LEU A 1034 55.50 23.87 -24.10
CA LEU A 1034 55.98 22.68 -24.79
C LEU A 1034 57.13 22.02 -24.03
N LEU A 1035 58.01 22.79 -23.38
CA LEU A 1035 59.08 22.24 -22.55
C LEU A 1035 58.53 21.55 -21.30
N ILE A 1036 57.56 22.16 -20.61
CA ILE A 1036 56.92 21.57 -19.42
C ILE A 1036 56.21 20.25 -19.76
N ASN A 1037 55.56 20.18 -20.92
CA ASN A 1037 54.80 19.01 -21.36
C ASN A 1037 55.62 17.97 -22.13
N LYS A 1038 56.94 18.16 -22.26
CA LYS A 1038 57.85 17.23 -22.93
C LYS A 1038 57.79 15.78 -22.40
N PRO A 1039 57.64 15.50 -21.09
CA PRO A 1039 57.52 14.14 -20.58
C PRO A 1039 56.36 13.34 -21.19
N LEU A 1040 55.28 14.00 -21.65
CA LEU A 1040 54.15 13.33 -22.30
C LEU A 1040 54.55 12.60 -23.60
N THR A 1041 55.72 12.91 -24.18
CA THR A 1041 56.24 12.19 -25.37
C THR A 1041 56.64 10.75 -25.07
N ASP A 1042 56.91 10.42 -23.81
CA ASP A 1042 57.21 9.04 -23.38
C ASP A 1042 55.98 8.13 -23.48
N LEU A 1043 54.77 8.70 -23.47
CA LEU A 1043 53.51 7.97 -23.64
C LEU A 1043 53.24 7.51 -25.07
N ILE A 1044 54.01 7.96 -26.07
CA ILE A 1044 53.76 7.63 -27.49
C ILE A 1044 53.76 6.11 -27.71
N SER A 1045 54.73 5.39 -27.14
CA SER A 1045 54.81 3.92 -27.28
C SER A 1045 53.61 3.24 -26.63
N LEU A 1046 53.25 3.66 -25.41
CA LEU A 1046 52.13 3.10 -24.66
C LEU A 1046 50.78 3.32 -25.36
N LEU A 1047 50.55 4.52 -25.90
CA LEU A 1047 49.33 4.82 -26.65
C LEU A 1047 49.21 3.96 -27.92
N ILE A 1048 50.34 3.61 -28.56
CA ILE A 1048 50.34 2.69 -29.71
C ILE A 1048 49.94 1.28 -29.28
N GLN A 1049 50.45 0.80 -28.14
CA GLN A 1049 50.11 -0.50 -27.57
C GLN A 1049 48.65 -0.61 -27.14
N LEU A 1050 47.97 0.51 -26.85
CA LEU A 1050 46.53 0.54 -26.53
C LEU A 1050 45.61 0.50 -27.76
N LEU A 1051 46.11 0.80 -28.97
CA LEU A 1051 45.28 0.82 -30.18
C LEU A 1051 44.59 -0.52 -30.51
N PRO A 1052 45.20 -1.70 -30.30
CA PRO A 1052 44.55 -3.00 -30.50
C PRO A 1052 43.41 -3.32 -29.53
N SER A 1053 43.12 -2.48 -28.54
CA SER A 1053 42.06 -2.73 -27.56
C SER A 1053 40.71 -3.06 -28.21
N GLU A 1054 40.03 -4.06 -27.65
CA GLU A 1054 38.67 -4.42 -28.03
C GLU A 1054 37.65 -3.33 -27.65
N ASP A 1055 37.98 -2.51 -26.64
CA ASP A 1055 37.15 -1.39 -26.21
C ASP A 1055 37.26 -0.22 -27.20
N ILE A 1056 36.10 0.24 -27.69
CA ILE A 1056 36.02 1.30 -28.70
C ILE A 1056 36.46 2.64 -28.10
N GLU A 1057 36.10 2.92 -26.85
CA GLU A 1057 36.39 4.21 -26.20
C GLU A 1057 37.89 4.37 -25.94
N ILE A 1058 38.55 3.30 -25.45
CA ILE A 1058 40.01 3.28 -25.25
C ILE A 1058 40.72 3.52 -26.58
N PHE A 1059 40.31 2.82 -27.64
CA PHE A 1059 40.88 3.01 -28.97
C PHE A 1059 40.72 4.45 -29.48
N GLU A 1060 39.51 5.03 -29.37
CA GLU A 1060 39.25 6.38 -29.86
C GLU A 1060 40.05 7.42 -29.09
N ASN A 1061 40.02 7.39 -27.76
CA ASN A 1061 40.75 8.34 -26.92
C ASN A 1061 42.28 8.21 -27.09
N ALA A 1062 42.81 6.98 -27.12
CA ALA A 1062 44.24 6.75 -27.37
C ALA A 1062 44.67 7.26 -28.76
N SER A 1063 43.87 7.00 -29.81
CA SER A 1063 44.18 7.46 -31.17
C SER A 1063 44.15 8.98 -31.31
N GLN A 1064 43.24 9.66 -30.59
CA GLN A 1064 43.15 11.12 -30.58
C GLN A 1064 44.33 11.75 -29.82
N CYS A 1065 44.66 11.24 -28.64
CA CYS A 1065 45.83 11.68 -27.86
C CYS A 1065 47.12 11.49 -28.65
N LEU A 1066 47.30 10.31 -29.26
CA LEU A 1066 48.46 10.00 -30.09
C LEU A 1066 48.56 10.95 -31.29
N SER A 1067 47.43 11.22 -31.96
CA SER A 1067 47.39 12.20 -33.04
C SER A 1067 47.91 13.55 -32.56
N LEU A 1068 47.36 14.11 -31.47
CA LEU A 1068 47.72 15.43 -30.92
C LEU A 1068 49.21 15.50 -30.50
N LEU A 1069 49.70 14.51 -29.76
CA LEU A 1069 51.11 14.43 -29.37
C LEU A 1069 52.05 14.51 -30.57
N VAL A 1070 51.76 13.73 -31.61
CA VAL A 1070 52.56 13.72 -32.83
C VAL A 1070 52.45 15.03 -33.62
N GLN A 1071 51.33 15.78 -33.50
CA GLN A 1071 51.23 17.12 -34.11
C GLN A 1071 52.07 18.16 -33.38
N LEU A 1072 52.20 18.05 -32.06
CA LEU A 1072 52.88 19.04 -31.21
C LEU A 1072 54.39 18.83 -31.15
N TYR A 1073 54.84 17.59 -30.95
CA TYR A 1073 56.25 17.28 -30.69
C TYR A 1073 56.96 16.57 -31.85
N GLY A 1074 56.20 16.11 -32.85
CA GLY A 1074 56.73 15.23 -33.90
C GLY A 1074 57.11 13.83 -33.35
N GLY A 1075 57.62 12.97 -34.22
CA GLY A 1075 58.04 11.60 -33.91
C GLY A 1075 59.43 11.49 -33.27
N ASN A 1076 59.80 12.41 -32.38
CA ASN A 1076 61.16 12.47 -31.81
C ASN A 1076 61.42 11.46 -30.68
N SER A 1077 60.46 10.62 -30.28
CA SER A 1077 60.71 9.54 -29.32
C SER A 1077 61.43 8.37 -30.00
N GLN A 1078 62.60 7.99 -29.46
CA GLN A 1078 63.50 6.98 -30.04
C GLN A 1078 62.83 5.61 -30.27
N ASP A 1079 61.73 5.32 -29.57
CA ASP A 1079 61.06 4.01 -29.56
C ASP A 1079 59.68 3.97 -30.25
N SER A 1080 59.22 5.07 -30.86
CA SER A 1080 57.87 5.15 -31.49
C SER A 1080 57.60 4.12 -32.61
N MET A 1081 58.65 3.56 -33.20
CA MET A 1081 58.60 2.57 -34.30
C MET A 1081 59.33 1.27 -33.94
N SER A 1082 59.26 0.86 -32.66
CA SER A 1082 59.74 -0.45 -32.21
C SER A 1082 58.98 -1.61 -32.90
N PRO A 1083 59.56 -2.82 -32.98
CA PRO A 1083 58.87 -4.00 -33.54
C PRO A 1083 57.51 -4.29 -32.89
N GLU A 1084 57.38 -4.08 -31.57
CA GLU A 1084 56.14 -4.28 -30.82
C GLU A 1084 55.06 -3.27 -31.23
N ASN A 1085 55.41 -1.98 -31.30
CA ASN A 1085 54.50 -0.91 -31.77
C ASN A 1085 54.04 -1.13 -33.21
N MET A 1086 54.94 -1.70 -34.03
CA MET A 1086 54.65 -2.06 -35.42
C MET A 1086 53.64 -3.21 -35.55
N ASP A 1087 53.72 -4.20 -34.66
CA ASP A 1087 52.74 -5.28 -34.59
C ASP A 1087 51.37 -4.77 -34.12
N SER A 1088 51.31 -3.87 -33.12
CA SER A 1088 50.06 -3.23 -32.68
C SER A 1088 49.38 -2.44 -33.82
N PHE A 1089 50.12 -1.65 -34.60
CA PHE A 1089 49.56 -0.98 -35.77
C PHE A 1089 49.05 -1.97 -36.82
N ALA A 1090 49.79 -3.06 -37.07
CA ALA A 1090 49.41 -4.07 -38.05
C ALA A 1090 48.14 -4.84 -37.63
N GLU A 1091 47.97 -5.09 -36.33
CA GLU A 1091 46.78 -5.73 -35.77
C GLU A 1091 45.52 -4.85 -35.94
N VAL A 1092 45.61 -3.58 -35.59
CA VAL A 1092 44.50 -2.62 -35.67
C VAL A 1092 44.07 -2.36 -37.11
N LEU A 1093 45.04 -2.24 -38.03
CA LEU A 1093 44.76 -2.04 -39.46
C LEU A 1093 44.09 -3.26 -40.10
N LYS A 1094 44.20 -4.45 -39.50
CA LYS A 1094 43.46 -5.66 -39.92
C LYS A 1094 42.06 -5.73 -39.33
N SER A 1095 41.90 -5.33 -38.07
CA SER A 1095 40.65 -5.50 -37.32
C SER A 1095 39.62 -4.41 -37.61
N LYS A 1096 40.03 -3.15 -37.81
CA LYS A 1096 39.10 -2.01 -37.96
C LYS A 1096 38.60 -1.84 -39.41
N LYS A 1097 37.28 -1.65 -39.56
CA LYS A 1097 36.59 -1.48 -40.86
C LYS A 1097 36.15 -0.03 -41.16
N ASP A 1098 36.19 0.87 -40.17
CA ASP A 1098 35.78 2.26 -40.38
C ASP A 1098 36.84 3.06 -41.16
N THR A 1099 36.40 3.67 -42.25
CA THR A 1099 37.22 4.47 -43.15
C THR A 1099 37.79 5.72 -42.48
N ARG A 1100 37.07 6.34 -41.53
CA ARG A 1100 37.54 7.57 -40.86
C ARG A 1100 38.68 7.27 -39.90
N GLN A 1101 38.52 6.23 -39.08
CA GLN A 1101 39.53 5.76 -38.14
C GLN A 1101 40.81 5.30 -38.87
N LEU A 1102 40.67 4.53 -39.96
CA LEU A 1102 41.81 4.12 -40.79
C LEU A 1102 42.57 5.33 -41.40
N LYS A 1103 41.86 6.37 -41.84
CA LYS A 1103 42.50 7.60 -42.34
C LYS A 1103 43.26 8.37 -41.25
N LEU A 1104 42.74 8.40 -40.02
CA LEU A 1104 43.42 9.01 -38.88
C LEU A 1104 44.71 8.25 -38.56
N LEU A 1105 44.64 6.93 -38.41
CA LEU A 1105 45.80 6.06 -38.13
C LEU A 1105 46.90 6.21 -39.19
N LEU A 1106 46.54 6.22 -40.48
CA LEU A 1106 47.51 6.43 -41.57
C LEU A 1106 48.18 7.82 -41.51
N ARG A 1107 47.48 8.86 -41.04
CA ARG A 1107 48.09 10.19 -40.84
C ARG A 1107 49.07 10.19 -39.66
N ILE A 1108 48.73 9.49 -38.57
CA ILE A 1108 49.61 9.33 -37.41
C ILE A 1108 50.89 8.60 -37.83
N ILE A 1109 50.77 7.44 -38.48
CA ILE A 1109 51.90 6.64 -38.98
C ILE A 1109 52.77 7.48 -39.95
N LYS A 1110 52.15 8.25 -40.86
CA LYS A 1110 52.89 9.14 -41.76
C LYS A 1110 53.72 10.16 -41.00
N ARG A 1111 53.16 10.79 -39.96
CA ARG A 1111 53.87 11.83 -39.20
C ARG A 1111 54.98 11.26 -38.32
N LEU A 1112 54.77 10.08 -37.71
CA LEU A 1112 55.81 9.36 -36.98
C LEU A 1112 56.96 8.94 -37.93
N GLY A 1113 56.62 8.43 -39.12
CA GLY A 1113 57.58 7.95 -40.11
C GLY A 1113 58.33 9.03 -40.90
N LEU A 1114 57.85 10.28 -40.94
CA LEU A 1114 58.50 11.37 -41.69
C LEU A 1114 59.87 11.80 -41.12
N LEU A 1115 60.20 11.39 -39.89
CA LEU A 1115 61.47 11.69 -39.21
C LEU A 1115 62.47 10.53 -39.24
N LEU A 1116 62.07 9.33 -39.70
CA LEU A 1116 62.92 8.16 -39.79
C LEU A 1116 63.25 7.89 -41.27
N GLY A 1117 64.55 7.85 -41.60
CA GLY A 1117 65.01 7.68 -42.98
C GLY A 1117 64.42 6.45 -43.69
N ASN A 1118 64.44 6.48 -45.03
CA ASN A 1118 63.77 5.57 -45.99
C ASN A 1118 63.78 4.05 -45.69
N HIS A 1119 64.69 3.54 -44.84
CA HIS A 1119 64.83 2.11 -44.55
C HIS A 1119 63.72 1.54 -43.64
N THR A 1120 63.12 2.32 -42.74
CA THR A 1120 62.02 1.86 -41.86
C THR A 1120 60.68 1.80 -42.59
N TRP A 1121 60.45 2.69 -43.56
CA TRP A 1121 59.26 2.68 -44.42
C TRP A 1121 59.16 1.40 -45.26
N ALA A 1122 60.29 0.87 -45.73
CA ALA A 1122 60.34 -0.38 -46.49
C ALA A 1122 59.95 -1.58 -45.61
N SER A 1123 60.37 -1.59 -44.33
CA SER A 1123 60.01 -2.60 -43.33
C SER A 1123 58.51 -2.55 -42.97
N LEU A 1124 57.96 -1.34 -42.83
CA LEU A 1124 56.54 -1.08 -42.57
C LEU A 1124 55.65 -1.53 -43.74
N LEU A 1125 56.06 -1.23 -44.97
CA LEU A 1125 55.42 -1.74 -46.19
C LEU A 1125 55.55 -3.27 -46.29
N MET A 1126 56.70 -3.86 -45.96
CA MET A 1126 56.87 -5.33 -45.96
C MET A 1126 56.00 -6.03 -44.90
N LEU A 1127 55.92 -5.52 -43.67
CA LEU A 1127 55.08 -6.07 -42.60
C LEU A 1127 53.58 -5.95 -42.91
N LEU A 1128 53.14 -4.80 -43.43
CA LEU A 1128 51.74 -4.61 -43.85
C LEU A 1128 51.38 -5.48 -45.07
N THR A 1129 52.30 -5.70 -46.00
CA THR A 1129 52.05 -6.48 -47.23
C THR A 1129 52.15 -8.00 -47.04
N CYS A 1130 52.99 -8.50 -46.13
CA CYS A 1130 53.19 -9.94 -45.94
C CYS A 1130 52.09 -10.66 -45.15
N ARG A 1131 51.18 -9.97 -44.44
CA ARG A 1131 50.17 -10.64 -43.60
C ARG A 1131 48.70 -10.28 -43.87
N SER A 1132 48.36 -9.43 -44.85
CA SER A 1132 46.93 -9.06 -45.08
C SER A 1132 46.52 -8.49 -46.45
N PHE A 1133 47.42 -8.28 -47.42
CA PHE A 1133 47.04 -7.70 -48.71
C PHE A 1133 47.41 -8.62 -49.88
N SER A 1134 46.42 -9.01 -50.69
CA SER A 1134 46.58 -9.95 -51.81
C SER A 1134 47.21 -9.34 -53.06
N SER A 1135 47.45 -8.03 -53.13
CA SER A 1135 48.22 -7.43 -54.22
C SER A 1135 48.71 -6.02 -53.92
N VAL A 1136 50.00 -5.75 -54.18
CA VAL A 1136 50.57 -4.40 -54.32
C VAL A 1136 51.07 -4.26 -55.76
N LYS A 1137 50.61 -3.24 -56.49
CA LYS A 1137 51.23 -2.80 -57.74
C LYS A 1137 52.08 -1.56 -57.47
N LEU A 1138 53.40 -1.73 -57.61
CA LEU A 1138 54.35 -0.62 -57.71
C LEU A 1138 54.30 -0.05 -59.13
N CYS A 1139 53.75 1.14 -59.30
CA CYS A 1139 53.93 1.91 -60.53
C CYS A 1139 55.22 2.75 -60.41
N HIS A 1140 56.14 2.58 -61.36
CA HIS A 1140 57.33 3.41 -61.47
C HIS A 1140 56.95 4.84 -61.85
N GLY A 1141 57.35 5.81 -61.02
CA GLY A 1141 57.22 7.24 -61.26
C GLY A 1141 56.31 7.93 -60.24
N GLY A 1142 56.88 8.36 -59.11
CA GLY A 1142 56.20 9.11 -58.04
C GLY A 1142 55.52 8.20 -57.01
N MET A 1143 56.07 8.13 -55.78
CA MET A 1143 55.56 7.28 -54.69
C MET A 1143 54.10 7.63 -54.34
N THR A 1144 53.15 6.95 -54.97
CA THR A 1144 51.74 6.94 -54.59
C THR A 1144 51.42 5.52 -54.13
N VAL A 1145 51.34 5.30 -52.81
CA VAL A 1145 50.91 4.00 -52.26
C VAL A 1145 49.39 4.01 -52.19
N ALA A 1146 48.73 3.27 -53.08
CA ALA A 1146 47.29 3.01 -53.02
C ALA A 1146 47.06 1.64 -52.37
N LEU A 1147 46.51 1.61 -51.15
CA LEU A 1147 46.09 0.39 -50.46
C LEU A 1147 44.70 -0.01 -50.94
N PHE A 1148 44.57 -1.19 -51.55
CA PHE A 1148 43.28 -1.78 -51.97
C PHE A 1148 42.78 -2.77 -50.90
N PHE A 1149 41.62 -2.52 -50.29
CA PHE A 1149 40.93 -3.50 -49.45
C PHE A 1149 40.07 -4.41 -50.34
N SER A 1150 40.36 -5.71 -50.40
CA SER A 1150 39.48 -6.69 -51.04
C SER A 1150 38.70 -7.47 -49.98
N SER A 1151 37.39 -7.20 -49.83
CA SER A 1151 36.46 -8.18 -49.29
C SER A 1151 35.60 -8.70 -50.44
N SER A 1152 35.69 -9.99 -50.69
CA SER A 1152 34.79 -10.73 -51.58
C SER A 1152 33.33 -10.51 -51.16
N LEU A 1153 32.50 -10.13 -52.14
CA LEU A 1153 31.05 -9.93 -52.08
C LEU A 1153 30.56 -8.76 -51.20
N ASP A 1154 30.57 -7.54 -51.74
CA ASP A 1154 29.36 -6.83 -52.19
C ASP A 1154 29.66 -5.33 -52.44
N ARG A 1155 28.97 -4.77 -53.44
CA ARG A 1155 29.18 -3.40 -53.96
C ARG A 1155 29.01 -2.31 -52.87
N LYS A 1156 30.06 -1.56 -52.53
CA LYS A 1156 30.05 -0.16 -52.02
C LYS A 1156 31.48 0.48 -52.06
N PRO A 1157 31.65 1.82 -51.89
CA PRO A 1157 32.61 2.63 -52.66
C PRO A 1157 34.07 2.50 -52.20
N SER A 1158 34.98 2.55 -53.19
CA SER A 1158 36.43 2.55 -53.02
C SER A 1158 36.95 3.83 -52.37
N VAL A 1159 37.83 3.70 -51.37
CA VAL A 1159 38.49 4.83 -50.70
C VAL A 1159 39.91 4.98 -51.27
N SER A 1160 40.13 6.00 -52.10
CA SER A 1160 41.48 6.41 -52.50
C SER A 1160 42.02 7.45 -51.51
N VAL A 1161 43.11 7.14 -50.81
CA VAL A 1161 43.88 8.16 -50.06
C VAL A 1161 45.08 8.55 -50.92
N LYS A 1162 45.08 9.77 -51.46
CA LYS A 1162 46.27 10.34 -52.12
C LYS A 1162 47.26 10.79 -51.06
N PHE A 1163 48.44 10.17 -51.04
CA PHE A 1163 49.59 10.67 -50.28
C PHE A 1163 50.24 11.78 -51.09
N PHE A 1164 50.09 13.03 -50.65
CA PHE A 1164 50.95 14.16 -51.04
C PHE A 1164 51.81 14.55 -49.85
#